data_AF-A0A1F3ISY8-F1
#
_entry.id   AF-A0A1F3ISY8-F1
#
_cell.length_a   1.000
_cell.length_b   1.000
_cell.length_c   1.000
_cell.angle_alpha   90.00
_cell.angle_beta   90.00
_cell.angle_gamma   90.00
#
_symmetry.space_group_name_H-M   'P 1'
#
loop_
_entity.id
_entity.type
_entity.pdbx_description
1 polymer ?
#
loop_
_entity_poly.entity_id
_entity_poly.type
_entity_poly.pdbx_seq_one_letter_code
_entity_poly.pdbx_strand_id
1 'polypeptide(L)'
;MKKFIIGLFLFISITSFSQVPDKFNYQGLLRNSSGDLVKNASITVKIYLLQGSSSGTIQYSENHSVSTNNYGQFNVFVGAGTLISGSYTTIDWSQLMFIKTEVANPAGGTFVDMGTVQLLSVPYALYAKNVENKDDADADPSNEIQDLNLTGNTLKITNNSGATAIDLAPYAGTNTDNQNLNLLGTELSITGGNMVNLVTIQDGYTDADADPTNELQAISISNDSIYLSNGGFVKLPIDLDISSANELQNLILTGDTLKISNGNQVVFPYDSSRWSVNGNKLFYNTGNIGIGSSDPTSKLEVKSTSTTGALFQVINANNDTVFAVYPDGVKVFVDSDSKGTVGGFAVSGRTPTKLGGKVEYFRVTPDSTRIYVNDSIGAKGKVGGFAVSGRTPTKGGTKDYFTVNKDSTRIYISDSISSKGKVGGFAVSGRTPTKQGDINDYFNISGNKKLESIESEARILWYPVKAAFLAGEVHIGSADSVGTNSTSLGYRTIAMGNYSQAMGYEAQSLGLNSTAIGNNAIANSSNSFAFGNYAQTQGLNSFAFGDSAISNGENSYALGSHANASGKNSFAMGSFGIDEYGSITGPTVASGDYSYAFGMSSQATGKLSFAFGSANIAAEDYSIAIGRGNKAQGNNSIAIGKGTTASAHNSFAFGLENTASGPSSFALGNYTVASGVFSTTLGNATRATGLCATALGFETTAIGDFSTTIGRKLWANGNHSIAIGSFSTADGASSLALGNYTYASGIFSTTIGNATTASGLNATAMGFSSIASGSFSTVIGSQVKANSYASLVVGMFNDTTSNSSTAWVSADPLFIIGNGLSDNARSNALTVLKDGRIGIGTKAPDKKLHVEGDARITGDIFYGASPSITKYTKPDYVFKPEYNSYLEPIKVEEFIKTNGHLPWITSAKDEKNGVNLTRMQFETLETVENLQLQIIELKKENQDIISKQQSEIELIREENNLLRKQINEIKSFLENLKK
;
A
#
# COMPACT_ATOMS: atom_id res chain seq x y z
N MET A 1 -17.04 -8.81 -28.28
CA MET A 1 -17.78 -7.58 -27.91
C MET A 1 -17.95 -7.32 -26.41
N LYS A 2 -17.31 -8.08 -25.49
CA LYS A 2 -17.33 -7.78 -24.03
C LYS A 2 -16.01 -7.22 -23.46
N LYS A 3 -14.91 -7.27 -24.22
CA LYS A 3 -13.60 -6.73 -23.80
C LYS A 3 -13.47 -5.20 -23.98
N PHE A 4 -14.44 -4.55 -24.62
CA PHE A 4 -14.40 -3.10 -24.85
C PHE A 4 -15.16 -2.28 -23.80
N ILE A 5 -15.95 -2.92 -22.93
CA ILE A 5 -16.78 -2.22 -21.92
C ILE A 5 -16.08 -2.18 -20.54
N ILE A 6 -15.22 -3.14 -20.22
CA ILE A 6 -14.48 -3.16 -18.94
C ILE A 6 -13.24 -2.25 -19.00
N GLY A 7 -12.65 -2.05 -20.17
CA GLY A 7 -11.61 -1.03 -20.37
C GLY A 7 -12.12 0.41 -20.31
N LEU A 8 -13.43 0.62 -20.49
CA LEU A 8 -14.04 1.96 -20.43
C LEU A 8 -14.38 2.40 -18.99
N PHE A 9 -14.53 1.47 -18.05
CA PHE A 9 -14.80 1.78 -16.64
C PHE A 9 -13.54 1.86 -15.77
N LEU A 10 -12.38 1.38 -16.24
CA LEU A 10 -11.10 1.50 -15.51
C LEU A 10 -10.27 2.73 -15.92
N PHE A 11 -10.80 3.61 -16.79
CA PHE A 11 -10.15 4.86 -17.22
C PHE A 11 -10.90 6.14 -16.83
N ILE A 12 -11.86 6.07 -15.88
CA ILE A 12 -12.62 7.25 -15.37
C ILE A 12 -12.33 7.54 -13.89
N SER A 13 -11.19 7.08 -13.36
CA SER A 13 -10.82 7.38 -11.98
C SER A 13 -9.33 7.63 -11.82
N ILE A 14 -8.81 8.66 -12.51
CA ILE A 14 -7.80 9.59 -11.97
C ILE A 14 -8.08 11.00 -12.58
N THR A 15 -8.01 12.03 -11.73
CA THR A 15 -8.14 13.49 -11.98
C THR A 15 -9.54 14.12 -11.92
N SER A 16 -10.30 13.87 -10.85
CA SER A 16 -11.13 14.94 -10.30
C SER A 16 -10.24 15.83 -9.43
N PHE A 17 -9.46 16.73 -10.01
CA PHE A 17 -9.12 17.93 -9.25
C PHE A 17 -10.44 18.65 -9.05
N SER A 18 -10.89 18.80 -7.80
CA SER A 18 -11.83 19.85 -7.49
C SER A 18 -11.11 21.17 -7.71
N GLN A 19 -11.03 21.63 -8.97
CA GLN A 19 -10.69 23.02 -9.23
C GLN A 19 -11.82 23.85 -8.66
N VAL A 20 -11.49 24.69 -7.69
CA VAL A 20 -12.39 25.76 -7.26
C VAL A 20 -12.78 26.52 -8.53
N PRO A 21 -14.08 26.75 -8.80
CA PRO A 21 -14.47 27.52 -9.97
C PRO A 21 -13.78 28.89 -9.93
N ASP A 22 -13.10 29.29 -11.01
CA ASP A 22 -12.49 30.62 -11.19
C ASP A 22 -13.58 31.69 -11.42
N LYS A 23 -14.57 31.74 -10.53
CA LYS A 23 -15.70 32.69 -10.56
C LYS A 23 -16.42 32.75 -9.22
N PHE A 24 -17.05 33.88 -8.91
CA PHE A 24 -17.95 34.02 -7.76
C PHE A 24 -19.29 34.66 -8.12
N ASN A 25 -20.30 34.48 -7.28
CA ASN A 25 -21.63 35.05 -7.49
C ASN A 25 -21.66 36.52 -7.08
N TYR A 26 -22.21 37.37 -7.95
CA TYR A 26 -22.55 38.75 -7.61
C TYR A 26 -24.02 39.02 -7.92
N GLN A 27 -24.71 39.60 -6.95
CA GLN A 27 -26.13 39.90 -7.02
C GLN A 27 -26.34 41.36 -6.65
N GLY A 28 -27.09 42.09 -7.47
CA GLY A 28 -27.40 43.50 -7.26
C GLY A 28 -28.89 43.78 -7.37
N LEU A 29 -29.33 44.86 -6.73
CA LEU A 29 -30.68 45.41 -6.81
C LEU A 29 -30.61 46.76 -7.52
N LEU A 30 -31.17 46.86 -8.73
CA LEU A 30 -31.08 48.07 -9.54
C LEU A 30 -32.23 49.04 -9.22
N ARG A 31 -31.87 50.29 -8.93
CA ARG A 31 -32.80 51.40 -8.71
C ARG A 31 -32.52 52.53 -9.71
N ASN A 32 -33.57 53.25 -10.11
CA ASN A 32 -33.43 54.47 -10.90
C ASN A 32 -33.05 55.67 -10.02
N SER A 33 -32.82 56.84 -10.62
CA SER A 33 -32.47 58.08 -9.91
C SER A 33 -33.54 58.59 -8.94
N SER A 34 -34.78 58.12 -9.06
CA SER A 34 -35.88 58.41 -8.14
C SER A 34 -35.98 57.41 -6.97
N GLY A 35 -35.13 56.37 -6.94
CA GLY A 35 -35.12 55.33 -5.92
C GLY A 35 -36.03 54.12 -6.20
N ASP A 36 -36.78 54.14 -7.30
CA ASP A 36 -37.68 53.06 -7.70
C ASP A 36 -36.93 51.88 -8.30
N LEU A 37 -37.45 50.67 -8.09
CA LEU A 37 -36.86 49.44 -8.62
C LEU A 37 -37.01 49.37 -10.14
N VAL A 38 -35.91 49.09 -10.83
CA VAL A 38 -35.90 48.86 -12.28
C VAL A 38 -36.28 47.39 -12.55
N LYS A 39 -37.56 47.11 -12.76
CA LYS A 39 -38.11 45.75 -12.89
C LYS A 39 -38.15 45.27 -14.34
N ASN A 40 -37.87 43.99 -14.57
CA ASN A 40 -37.99 43.31 -15.87
C ASN A 40 -37.28 44.04 -17.04
N ALA A 41 -36.18 44.74 -16.76
CA ALA A 41 -35.46 45.50 -17.77
C ALA A 41 -34.22 44.74 -18.21
N SER A 42 -33.92 44.75 -19.51
CA SER A 42 -32.65 44.28 -20.04
C SER A 42 -31.57 45.33 -19.83
N ILE A 43 -30.50 44.93 -19.14
CA ILE A 43 -29.40 45.80 -18.72
C ILE A 43 -28.05 45.18 -19.13
N THR A 44 -27.03 46.03 -19.24
CA THR A 44 -25.64 45.58 -19.31
C THR A 44 -24.93 45.97 -18.03
N VAL A 45 -24.38 44.99 -17.32
CA VAL A 45 -23.63 45.17 -16.07
C VAL A 45 -22.16 45.00 -16.39
N LYS A 46 -21.37 46.02 -16.08
CA LYS A 46 -19.92 46.04 -16.25
C LYS A 46 -19.27 45.99 -14.89
N ILE A 47 -18.36 45.03 -14.71
CA ILE A 47 -17.70 44.78 -13.44
C ILE A 47 -16.21 45.01 -13.60
N TYR A 48 -15.61 45.69 -12.64
CA TYR A 48 -14.17 45.84 -12.50
C TYR A 48 -13.73 45.31 -11.14
N LEU A 49 -12.61 44.58 -11.14
CA LEU A 49 -11.89 44.19 -9.93
C LEU A 49 -10.65 45.10 -9.80
N LEU A 50 -10.62 45.87 -8.71
CA LEU A 50 -9.55 46.80 -8.39
C LEU A 50 -8.75 46.27 -7.19
N GLN A 51 -7.43 46.46 -7.21
CA GLN A 51 -6.54 45.97 -6.16
C GLN A 51 -6.02 47.11 -5.27
N GLY A 52 -5.91 46.86 -3.96
CA GLY A 52 -5.32 47.74 -2.95
C GLY A 52 -6.26 48.80 -2.37
N SER A 53 -7.09 49.45 -3.19
CA SER A 53 -8.03 50.48 -2.74
C SER A 53 -9.26 50.61 -3.65
N SER A 54 -10.28 51.37 -3.21
CA SER A 54 -11.49 51.67 -4.01
C SER A 54 -11.24 52.48 -5.29
N SER A 55 -10.03 53.02 -5.45
CA SER A 55 -9.52 53.69 -6.66
C SER A 55 -8.23 53.05 -7.18
N GLY A 56 -8.01 51.78 -6.86
CA GLY A 56 -6.81 51.03 -7.22
C GLY A 56 -6.68 50.74 -8.72
N THR A 57 -5.65 49.98 -9.08
CA THR A 57 -5.46 49.53 -10.47
C THR A 57 -6.50 48.47 -10.82
N ILE A 58 -7.11 48.58 -12.01
CA ILE A 58 -8.03 47.57 -12.54
C ILE A 58 -7.20 46.36 -12.95
N GLN A 59 -7.40 45.24 -12.25
CA GLN A 59 -6.74 43.97 -12.55
C GLN A 59 -7.56 43.14 -13.54
N TYR A 60 -8.88 43.32 -13.53
CA TYR A 60 -9.80 42.55 -14.36
C TYR A 60 -11.09 43.32 -14.61
N SER A 61 -11.63 43.24 -15.83
CA SER A 61 -12.94 43.79 -16.15
C SER A 61 -13.69 42.99 -17.20
N GLU A 62 -15.01 42.90 -17.03
CA GLU A 62 -15.91 42.10 -17.88
C GLU A 62 -17.31 42.73 -17.99
N ASN A 63 -18.04 42.34 -19.03
CA ASN A 63 -19.42 42.74 -19.29
C ASN A 63 -20.39 41.55 -19.20
N HIS A 64 -21.57 41.80 -18.65
CA HIS A 64 -22.68 40.85 -18.56
C HIS A 64 -23.96 41.47 -19.13
N SER A 65 -24.63 40.74 -20.03
CA SER A 65 -25.95 41.11 -20.53
C SER A 65 -27.01 40.29 -19.80
N VAL A 66 -27.77 40.93 -18.91
CA VAL A 66 -28.75 40.26 -18.03
C VAL A 66 -30.05 41.07 -17.94
N SER A 67 -31.11 40.46 -17.43
CA SER A 67 -32.37 41.15 -17.16
C SER A 67 -32.66 41.17 -15.66
N THR A 68 -33.21 42.27 -15.15
CA THR A 68 -33.69 42.34 -13.76
C THR A 68 -35.01 41.58 -13.60
N ASN A 69 -35.30 41.05 -12.41
CA ASN A 69 -36.58 40.40 -12.12
C ASN A 69 -37.67 41.40 -11.66
N ASN A 70 -38.85 40.90 -11.26
CA ASN A 70 -39.96 41.70 -10.70
C ASN A 70 -39.61 42.49 -9.42
N TYR A 71 -38.49 42.17 -8.78
CA TYR A 71 -37.97 42.86 -7.61
C TYR A 71 -36.81 43.81 -7.97
N GLY A 72 -36.44 43.95 -9.25
CA GLY A 72 -35.30 44.77 -9.68
C GLY A 72 -33.94 44.15 -9.45
N GLN A 73 -33.88 42.85 -9.12
CA GLN A 73 -32.66 42.12 -8.81
C GLN A 73 -32.08 41.45 -10.06
N PHE A 74 -30.75 41.45 -10.19
CA PHE A 74 -30.00 40.73 -11.23
C PHE A 74 -28.90 39.88 -10.60
N ASN A 75 -28.50 38.82 -11.30
CA ASN A 75 -27.43 37.90 -10.91
C ASN A 75 -26.40 37.80 -12.03
N VAL A 76 -25.12 37.85 -11.68
CA VAL A 76 -24.01 37.61 -12.60
C VAL A 76 -22.95 36.76 -11.92
N PHE A 77 -22.24 35.97 -12.72
CA PHE A 77 -21.10 35.16 -12.25
C PHE A 77 -19.82 35.89 -12.64
N VAL A 78 -19.15 36.51 -11.66
CA VAL A 78 -17.95 37.29 -11.92
C VAL A 78 -16.82 36.36 -12.30
N GLY A 79 -16.22 36.54 -13.48
CA GLY A 79 -15.25 35.61 -14.09
C GLY A 79 -15.82 34.76 -15.23
N ALA A 80 -17.12 34.89 -15.54
CA ALA A 80 -17.79 34.19 -16.64
C ALA A 80 -18.43 35.14 -17.68
N GLY A 81 -18.17 36.45 -17.57
CA GLY A 81 -18.67 37.46 -18.49
C GLY A 81 -17.82 37.60 -19.75
N THR A 82 -18.22 38.52 -20.63
CA THR A 82 -17.41 38.88 -21.80
C THR A 82 -16.24 39.74 -21.34
N LEU A 83 -15.03 39.20 -21.42
CA LEU A 83 -13.79 39.86 -21.01
C LEU A 83 -13.58 41.20 -21.75
N ILE A 84 -13.18 42.23 -21.02
CA ILE A 84 -12.83 43.55 -21.56
C ILE A 84 -11.32 43.78 -21.40
N SER A 85 -10.76 43.52 -20.22
CA SER A 85 -9.33 43.63 -19.95
C SER A 85 -8.89 42.81 -18.74
N GLY A 86 -7.60 42.45 -18.69
CA GLY A 86 -7.01 41.65 -17.62
C GLY A 86 -7.19 40.14 -17.80
N SER A 87 -6.77 39.37 -16.79
CA SER A 87 -7.01 37.92 -16.72
C SER A 87 -7.44 37.55 -15.31
N TYR A 88 -8.54 36.80 -15.18
CA TYR A 88 -9.09 36.42 -13.88
C TYR A 88 -8.15 35.49 -13.10
N THR A 89 -7.43 34.62 -13.82
CA THR A 89 -6.54 33.60 -13.26
C THR A 89 -5.22 34.14 -12.73
N THR A 90 -4.87 35.39 -13.07
CA THR A 90 -3.61 36.04 -12.65
C THR A 90 -3.83 37.12 -11.60
N ILE A 91 -5.05 37.26 -11.07
CA ILE A 91 -5.34 38.22 -10.01
C ILE A 91 -4.66 37.74 -8.73
N ASP A 92 -3.82 38.58 -8.14
CA ASP A 92 -3.29 38.34 -6.80
C ASP A 92 -4.35 38.68 -5.74
N TRP A 93 -5.05 37.63 -5.30
CA TRP A 93 -6.10 37.69 -4.28
C TRP A 93 -5.58 37.85 -2.84
N SER A 94 -4.25 37.89 -2.62
CA SER A 94 -3.65 38.14 -1.30
C SER A 94 -3.80 39.60 -0.84
N GLN A 95 -3.97 40.51 -1.80
CA GLN A 95 -4.18 41.94 -1.57
C GLN A 95 -5.67 42.28 -1.44
N LEU A 96 -5.99 43.41 -0.81
CA LEU A 96 -7.38 43.87 -0.70
C LEU A 96 -7.99 44.07 -2.08
N MET A 97 -9.14 43.44 -2.34
CA MET A 97 -9.87 43.55 -3.60
C MET A 97 -11.15 44.36 -3.46
N PHE A 98 -11.47 45.14 -4.48
CA PHE A 98 -12.65 45.97 -4.57
C PHE A 98 -13.39 45.67 -5.87
N ILE A 99 -14.73 45.63 -5.81
CA ILE A 99 -15.59 45.47 -6.99
C ILE A 99 -16.28 46.79 -7.30
N LYS A 100 -16.02 47.33 -8.49
CA LYS A 100 -16.73 48.49 -9.05
C LYS A 100 -17.77 47.99 -10.04
N THR A 101 -19.00 48.48 -9.92
CA THR A 101 -20.10 48.10 -10.81
C THR A 101 -20.58 49.32 -11.60
N GLU A 102 -20.69 49.19 -12.92
CA GLU A 102 -21.35 50.17 -13.78
C GLU A 102 -22.52 49.48 -14.51
N VAL A 103 -23.65 50.18 -14.67
CA VAL A 103 -24.83 49.62 -15.33
C VAL A 103 -25.30 50.53 -16.45
N ALA A 104 -25.59 49.95 -17.61
CA ALA A 104 -26.29 50.60 -18.71
C ALA A 104 -27.73 50.05 -18.81
N ASN A 105 -28.71 50.95 -18.76
CA ASN A 105 -30.13 50.65 -18.93
C ASN A 105 -30.76 51.68 -19.89
N PRO A 106 -31.26 51.28 -21.07
CA PRO A 106 -31.35 49.91 -21.59
C PRO A 106 -29.98 49.31 -21.94
N ALA A 107 -29.91 47.99 -22.08
CA ALA A 107 -28.71 47.26 -22.49
C ALA A 107 -28.06 47.88 -23.75
N GLY A 108 -26.75 48.13 -23.70
CA GLY A 108 -26.00 48.85 -24.75
C GLY A 108 -26.04 50.38 -24.68
N GLY A 109 -26.73 50.97 -23.70
CA GLY A 109 -26.75 52.42 -23.44
C GLY A 109 -25.51 52.96 -22.72
N THR A 110 -25.61 54.19 -22.20
CA THR A 110 -24.54 54.82 -21.41
C THR A 110 -24.40 54.15 -20.03
N PHE A 111 -23.17 53.83 -19.65
CA PHE A 111 -22.86 53.26 -18.34
C PHE A 111 -22.94 54.33 -17.23
N VAL A 112 -23.62 54.00 -16.14
CA VAL A 112 -23.69 54.80 -14.92
C VAL A 112 -22.99 54.05 -13.80
N ASP A 113 -22.15 54.73 -13.02
CA ASP A 113 -21.42 54.16 -11.88
C ASP A 113 -22.38 53.87 -10.72
N MET A 114 -22.39 52.62 -10.26
CA MET A 114 -23.21 52.13 -9.14
C MET A 114 -22.41 52.03 -7.83
N GLY A 115 -21.12 52.41 -7.85
CA GLY A 115 -20.24 52.44 -6.69
C GLY A 115 -19.24 51.29 -6.65
N THR A 116 -18.27 51.46 -5.74
CA THR A 116 -17.18 50.50 -5.48
C THR A 116 -17.28 50.00 -4.04
N VAL A 117 -17.28 48.68 -3.85
CA VAL A 117 -17.32 48.04 -2.52
C VAL A 117 -16.16 47.06 -2.34
N GLN A 118 -15.67 46.91 -1.13
CA GLN A 118 -14.61 45.94 -0.81
C GLN A 118 -15.17 44.52 -0.82
N LEU A 119 -14.45 43.58 -1.44
CA LEU A 119 -14.72 42.14 -1.33
C LEU A 119 -14.12 41.62 -0.01
N LEU A 120 -14.98 41.13 0.89
CA LEU A 120 -14.56 40.51 2.14
C LEU A 120 -14.34 39.01 1.93
N SER A 121 -13.24 38.48 2.48
CA SER A 121 -12.89 37.06 2.37
C SER A 121 -13.91 36.17 3.09
N VAL A 122 -14.27 35.04 2.48
CA VAL A 122 -15.14 34.01 3.07
C VAL A 122 -14.35 33.06 3.99
N PRO A 123 -15.00 32.35 4.94
CA PRO A 123 -14.33 31.45 5.88
C PRO A 123 -13.43 30.38 5.23
N TYR A 124 -13.73 29.93 4.01
CA TYR A 124 -12.90 28.97 3.27
C TYR A 124 -11.55 29.55 2.82
N ALA A 125 -11.49 30.86 2.53
CA ALA A 125 -10.24 31.58 2.23
C ALA A 125 -9.41 31.86 3.50
N LEU A 126 -10.06 32.07 4.65
CA LEU A 126 -9.38 32.10 5.96
C LEU A 126 -8.86 30.73 6.38
N TYR A 127 -9.53 29.65 5.98
CA TYR A 127 -9.06 28.29 6.21
C TYR A 127 -7.86 27.97 5.29
N ALA A 128 -7.87 28.40 4.02
CA ALA A 128 -6.72 28.26 3.11
C ALA A 128 -5.46 28.99 3.62
N LYS A 129 -5.61 30.14 4.28
CA LYS A 129 -4.50 30.82 5.00
C LYS A 129 -3.93 30.00 6.18
N ASN A 130 -4.69 29.04 6.71
CA ASN A 130 -4.25 28.12 7.75
C ASN A 130 -3.78 26.76 7.21
N VAL A 131 -3.86 26.52 5.89
CA VAL A 131 -3.29 25.34 5.19
C VAL A 131 -1.97 25.71 4.48
N GLU A 132 -1.49 26.94 4.61
CA GLU A 132 -0.10 27.23 4.35
C GLU A 132 0.74 26.56 5.45
N ASN A 133 1.66 25.72 4.99
CA ASN A 133 2.48 24.78 5.73
C ASN A 133 2.87 25.28 7.13
N LYS A 134 2.40 24.58 8.18
CA LYS A 134 2.75 24.92 9.57
C LYS A 134 4.09 24.33 10.03
N ASP A 135 4.98 23.96 9.11
CA ASP A 135 6.21 23.26 9.50
C ASP A 135 7.47 23.54 8.65
N ASP A 136 7.60 24.71 8.02
CA ASP A 136 8.90 25.21 7.58
C ASP A 136 9.07 26.71 7.92
N ALA A 137 10.32 27.09 8.18
CA ALA A 137 10.67 28.38 8.76
C ALA A 137 10.92 29.48 7.70
N ASP A 138 10.76 29.19 6.41
CA ASP A 138 10.80 30.16 5.31
C ASP A 138 9.92 29.73 4.13
N ALA A 139 9.17 30.69 3.56
CA ALA A 139 8.22 30.46 2.48
C ALA A 139 8.88 30.51 1.08
N ASP A 140 9.95 29.74 0.87
CA ASP A 140 10.65 29.69 -0.43
C ASP A 140 10.47 28.32 -1.14
N PRO A 141 9.63 28.26 -2.19
CA PRO A 141 9.33 27.01 -2.90
C PRO A 141 10.50 26.42 -3.71
N SER A 142 11.67 27.06 -3.71
CA SER A 142 12.88 26.54 -4.37
C SER A 142 13.75 25.67 -3.46
N ASN A 143 13.51 25.66 -2.14
CA ASN A 143 14.28 24.86 -1.16
C ASN A 143 13.64 23.49 -0.85
N GLU A 144 12.44 23.24 -1.37
CA GLU A 144 11.60 22.06 -1.06
C GLU A 144 11.93 20.84 -1.92
N ILE A 145 12.69 20.99 -3.01
CA ILE A 145 13.30 19.86 -3.72
C ILE A 145 14.67 19.58 -3.08
N GLN A 146 14.67 18.62 -2.17
CA GLN A 146 15.87 18.16 -1.46
C GLN A 146 16.61 17.13 -2.32
N ASP A 147 17.51 17.59 -3.19
CA ASP A 147 18.49 16.71 -3.81
C ASP A 147 19.47 16.23 -2.73
N LEU A 148 19.57 14.91 -2.56
CA LEU A 148 20.54 14.25 -1.70
C LEU A 148 21.81 14.01 -2.50
N ASN A 149 22.91 14.65 -2.10
CA ASN A 149 24.21 14.45 -2.73
C ASN A 149 25.12 13.64 -1.80
N LEU A 150 25.57 12.49 -2.30
CA LEU A 150 26.51 11.61 -1.61
C LEU A 150 27.88 11.74 -2.28
N THR A 151 28.85 12.29 -1.54
CA THR A 151 30.23 12.41 -2.01
C THR A 151 31.14 11.66 -1.03
N GLY A 152 31.61 10.49 -1.42
CA GLY A 152 32.30 9.57 -0.48
C GLY A 152 31.32 8.97 0.53
N ASN A 153 31.62 9.06 1.83
CA ASN A 153 30.75 8.58 2.92
C ASN A 153 29.88 9.70 3.53
N THR A 154 29.89 10.88 2.94
CA THR A 154 29.24 12.05 3.52
C THR A 154 27.98 12.36 2.72
N LEU A 155 26.83 12.17 3.35
CA LEU A 155 25.53 12.49 2.78
C LEU A 155 25.11 13.90 3.20
N LYS A 156 24.84 14.77 2.21
CA LYS A 156 24.41 16.15 2.45
C LYS A 156 23.28 16.53 1.51
N ILE A 157 22.32 17.30 2.01
CA ILE A 157 21.29 17.94 1.20
C ILE A 157 21.92 19.13 0.48
N THR A 158 21.92 19.10 -0.86
CA THR A 158 22.76 20.00 -1.68
C THR A 158 22.38 21.48 -1.56
N ASN A 159 21.12 21.79 -1.22
CA ASN A 159 20.60 23.17 -1.17
C ASN A 159 20.26 23.68 0.25
N ASN A 160 20.73 23.01 1.31
CA ASN A 160 20.61 23.50 2.68
C ASN A 160 22.01 23.78 3.26
N SER A 161 22.40 25.05 3.26
CA SER A 161 23.72 25.51 3.71
C SER A 161 23.96 25.30 5.21
N GLY A 162 22.89 25.20 6.01
CA GLY A 162 22.93 24.89 7.45
C GLY A 162 22.82 23.39 7.78
N ALA A 163 22.53 22.53 6.80
CA ALA A 163 22.44 21.10 7.04
C ALA A 163 23.83 20.53 7.40
N THR A 164 23.94 20.02 8.62
CA THR A 164 25.09 19.24 9.09
C THR A 164 25.28 18.04 8.16
N ALA A 165 26.46 17.96 7.56
CA ALA A 165 26.83 16.83 6.73
C ALA A 165 26.82 15.56 7.60
N ILE A 166 26.03 14.56 7.19
CA ILE A 166 25.94 13.30 7.94
C ILE A 166 27.12 12.45 7.48
N ASP A 167 28.11 12.29 8.36
CA ASP A 167 29.16 11.30 8.18
C ASP A 167 28.54 9.91 8.39
N LEU A 168 28.41 9.17 7.29
CA LEU A 168 27.91 7.80 7.32
C LEU A 168 29.03 6.80 7.65
N ALA A 169 30.29 7.22 7.86
CA ALA A 169 31.37 6.31 8.23
C ALA A 169 31.08 5.44 9.48
N PRO A 170 30.37 5.90 10.53
CA PRO A 170 29.98 5.06 11.66
C PRO A 170 28.87 4.03 11.32
N TYR A 171 28.10 4.29 10.27
CA TYR A 171 27.02 3.41 9.79
C TYR A 171 27.44 2.53 8.61
N ALA A 172 28.56 2.85 7.95
CA ALA A 172 29.21 2.07 6.88
C ALA A 172 29.79 0.72 7.34
N GLY A 173 29.49 0.29 8.57
CA GLY A 173 29.95 -0.97 9.15
C GLY A 173 29.00 -1.60 10.17
N THR A 174 27.74 -1.16 10.28
CA THR A 174 26.75 -1.75 11.22
C THR A 174 25.47 -2.29 10.56
N ASN A 175 25.42 -2.34 9.24
CA ASN A 175 24.67 -3.34 8.46
C ASN A 175 25.67 -4.24 7.70
N THR A 176 25.97 -5.37 8.32
CA THR A 176 26.98 -6.36 7.95
C THR A 176 26.45 -7.39 6.95
N ASP A 177 26.30 -7.01 5.68
CA ASP A 177 26.18 -7.98 4.58
C ASP A 177 27.36 -7.96 3.61
N ASN A 178 28.44 -7.21 3.92
CA ASN A 178 29.79 -7.62 3.53
C ASN A 178 30.21 -8.86 4.34
N GLN A 179 29.51 -9.95 4.11
CA GLN A 179 29.88 -11.26 4.54
C GLN A 179 31.04 -11.72 3.65
N ASN A 180 32.23 -11.86 4.23
CA ASN A 180 33.27 -12.62 3.55
C ASN A 180 32.79 -14.07 3.51
N LEU A 181 32.34 -14.50 2.33
CA LEU A 181 32.19 -15.91 2.01
C LEU A 181 33.59 -16.49 1.97
N ASN A 182 33.95 -17.23 3.01
CA ASN A 182 35.21 -17.92 3.07
C ASN A 182 34.94 -19.40 2.82
N LEU A 183 35.41 -19.87 1.66
CA LEU A 183 35.40 -21.28 1.29
C LEU A 183 36.75 -21.86 1.70
N LEU A 184 36.77 -22.66 2.75
CA LEU A 184 37.95 -23.41 3.18
C LEU A 184 37.66 -24.89 2.93
N GLY A 185 38.21 -25.44 1.84
CA GLY A 185 37.83 -26.77 1.35
C GLY A 185 36.40 -26.79 0.84
N THR A 186 35.55 -27.63 1.44
CA THR A 186 34.13 -27.83 1.05
C THR A 186 33.15 -27.11 1.97
N GLU A 187 33.61 -26.39 2.99
CA GLU A 187 32.74 -25.65 3.90
C GLU A 187 32.69 -24.18 3.49
N LEU A 188 31.51 -23.78 3.01
CA LEU A 188 31.23 -22.37 2.79
C LEU A 188 30.80 -21.78 4.13
N SER A 189 31.67 -20.94 4.67
CA SER A 189 31.43 -20.22 5.91
C SER A 189 31.17 -18.75 5.61
N ILE A 190 30.26 -18.21 6.39
CA ILE A 190 29.94 -16.79 6.43
C ILE A 190 30.49 -16.30 7.76
N THR A 191 31.32 -15.26 7.77
CA THR A 191 31.95 -14.77 9.01
C THR A 191 30.90 -14.46 10.09
N GLY A 192 30.86 -15.25 11.17
CA GLY A 192 29.90 -15.14 12.27
C GLY A 192 28.56 -15.89 12.07
N GLY A 193 28.39 -16.62 10.96
CA GLY A 193 27.18 -17.38 10.62
C GLY A 193 27.37 -18.91 10.61
N ASN A 194 26.34 -19.63 10.18
CA ASN A 194 26.35 -21.09 10.06
C ASN A 194 27.33 -21.55 8.96
N MET A 195 28.06 -22.63 9.20
CA MET A 195 28.86 -23.29 8.17
C MET A 195 27.97 -24.23 7.36
N VAL A 196 28.00 -24.09 6.04
CA VAL A 196 27.29 -24.97 5.11
C VAL A 196 28.33 -25.88 4.45
N ASN A 197 28.22 -27.18 4.73
CA ASN A 197 29.08 -28.17 4.09
C ASN A 197 28.55 -28.47 2.67
N LEU A 198 29.30 -28.02 1.68
CA LEU A 198 28.98 -28.14 0.25
C LEU A 198 29.44 -29.46 -0.37
N VAL A 199 29.93 -30.44 0.41
CA VAL A 199 30.32 -31.79 -0.06
C VAL A 199 29.23 -32.43 -0.93
N THR A 200 27.97 -32.17 -0.64
CA THR A 200 26.84 -32.82 -1.33
C THR A 200 26.49 -32.22 -2.69
N ILE A 201 27.15 -31.12 -3.10
CA ILE A 201 26.75 -30.33 -4.28
C ILE A 201 27.87 -30.13 -5.31
N GLN A 202 29.08 -30.68 -5.11
CA GLN A 202 30.26 -30.21 -5.85
C GLN A 202 30.47 -30.79 -7.26
N ASP A 203 29.82 -31.88 -7.69
CA ASP A 203 29.92 -32.29 -9.11
C ASP A 203 28.82 -33.24 -9.63
N GLY A 204 27.93 -33.76 -8.76
CA GLY A 204 26.95 -34.75 -9.18
C GLY A 204 27.58 -36.08 -9.66
N TYR A 205 28.85 -36.32 -9.39
CA TYR A 205 29.56 -37.57 -9.69
C TYR A 205 30.50 -37.92 -8.54
N THR A 206 30.31 -39.07 -7.90
CA THR A 206 31.25 -39.57 -6.88
C THR A 206 32.63 -39.83 -7.48
N ASP A 207 33.57 -38.91 -7.31
CA ASP A 207 35.00 -39.23 -7.26
C ASP A 207 35.46 -39.41 -5.80
N ALA A 208 36.63 -40.02 -5.62
CA ALA A 208 36.95 -40.76 -4.40
C ALA A 208 37.77 -39.99 -3.36
N ASP A 209 38.22 -38.77 -3.64
CA ASP A 209 39.11 -38.02 -2.74
C ASP A 209 38.69 -36.57 -2.43
N ALA A 210 37.72 -35.98 -3.13
CA ALA A 210 37.03 -34.73 -2.75
C ALA A 210 37.96 -33.54 -2.40
N ASP A 211 39.10 -33.39 -3.11
CA ASP A 211 40.02 -32.25 -2.99
C ASP A 211 40.00 -31.36 -4.26
N PRO A 212 39.33 -30.19 -4.23
CA PRO A 212 39.11 -29.34 -5.40
C PRO A 212 40.35 -28.54 -5.86
N THR A 213 41.54 -28.82 -5.31
CA THR A 213 42.81 -28.16 -5.70
C THR A 213 43.63 -28.97 -6.69
N ASN A 214 43.17 -30.18 -7.03
CA ASN A 214 43.86 -31.07 -7.97
C ASN A 214 43.34 -30.95 -9.42
N GLU A 215 42.16 -30.36 -9.65
CA GLU A 215 41.55 -30.32 -10.98
C GLU A 215 41.88 -29.07 -11.82
N LEU A 216 42.63 -28.10 -11.29
CA LEU A 216 43.17 -26.97 -12.07
C LEU A 216 44.66 -26.75 -11.79
N GLN A 217 45.51 -27.46 -12.52
CA GLN A 217 46.95 -27.20 -12.53
C GLN A 217 47.31 -26.17 -13.60
N ALA A 218 47.90 -25.05 -13.20
CA ALA A 218 48.47 -24.09 -14.13
C ALA A 218 49.84 -24.60 -14.60
N ILE A 219 50.02 -24.76 -15.91
CA ILE A 219 51.31 -25.09 -16.51
C ILE A 219 52.07 -23.77 -16.67
N SER A 220 53.14 -23.60 -15.90
CA SER A 220 54.06 -22.46 -16.05
C SER A 220 55.43 -22.96 -16.48
N ILE A 221 56.00 -22.31 -17.48
CA ILE A 221 57.38 -22.56 -17.91
C ILE A 221 58.25 -21.47 -17.28
N SER A 222 59.30 -21.87 -16.58
CA SER A 222 60.31 -20.95 -16.06
C SER A 222 61.69 -21.52 -16.37
N ASN A 223 62.43 -20.77 -17.19
CA ASN A 223 63.67 -21.23 -17.83
C ASN A 223 63.43 -22.56 -18.58
N ASP A 224 64.39 -23.45 -18.50
CA ASP A 224 64.39 -24.81 -19.01
C ASP A 224 63.65 -25.78 -18.09
N SER A 225 62.55 -25.38 -17.44
CA SER A 225 61.71 -26.29 -16.65
C SER A 225 60.22 -25.94 -16.75
N ILE A 226 59.41 -26.97 -16.99
CA ILE A 226 57.95 -26.91 -16.94
C ILE A 226 57.52 -27.31 -15.53
N TYR A 227 56.73 -26.45 -14.87
CA TYR A 227 56.20 -26.64 -13.53
C TYR A 227 54.69 -26.80 -13.55
N LEU A 228 54.18 -27.71 -12.72
CA LEU A 228 52.78 -27.82 -12.35
C LEU A 228 52.58 -27.13 -11.01
N SER A 229 51.51 -26.34 -10.87
CA SER A 229 51.30 -25.44 -9.73
C SER A 229 51.32 -26.10 -8.33
N ASN A 230 51.06 -27.42 -8.22
CA ASN A 230 51.04 -28.15 -6.93
C ASN A 230 51.90 -29.44 -6.90
N GLY A 231 52.90 -29.61 -7.77
CA GLY A 231 53.96 -30.61 -7.57
C GLY A 231 54.39 -31.39 -8.82
N GLY A 232 55.71 -31.45 -9.04
CA GLY A 232 56.36 -32.08 -10.19
C GLY A 232 56.88 -31.05 -11.19
N PHE A 233 58.13 -31.20 -11.61
CA PHE A 233 58.72 -30.40 -12.68
C PHE A 233 59.43 -31.31 -13.69
N VAL A 234 59.38 -30.93 -14.96
CA VAL A 234 60.20 -31.53 -16.03
C VAL A 234 61.22 -30.50 -16.45
N LYS A 235 62.50 -30.81 -16.24
CA LYS A 235 63.62 -29.98 -16.70
C LYS A 235 63.92 -30.30 -18.16
N LEU A 236 63.63 -29.35 -19.05
CA LEU A 236 64.07 -29.34 -20.43
C LEU A 236 65.58 -28.99 -20.48
N PRO A 237 66.28 -29.21 -21.59
CA PRO A 237 67.68 -28.79 -21.73
C PRO A 237 67.80 -27.25 -21.84
N ILE A 238 68.77 -26.65 -21.13
CA ILE A 238 69.11 -25.21 -21.11
C ILE A 238 69.14 -24.57 -22.51
N ASP A 239 68.47 -23.41 -22.67
CA ASP A 239 68.72 -22.44 -23.74
C ASP A 239 69.15 -21.09 -23.10
N LEU A 240 70.16 -20.45 -23.68
CA LEU A 240 71.06 -19.47 -23.05
C LEU A 240 70.77 -17.99 -23.42
N ASP A 241 69.56 -17.66 -23.88
CA ASP A 241 69.23 -16.30 -24.37
C ASP A 241 68.27 -15.53 -23.41
N ILE A 242 68.67 -14.33 -22.97
CA ILE A 242 68.06 -13.54 -21.87
C ILE A 242 67.65 -12.10 -22.29
N SER A 243 67.13 -11.90 -23.51
CA SER A 243 66.77 -10.56 -24.01
C SER A 243 65.29 -10.43 -24.41
N SER A 244 64.57 -9.45 -23.85
CA SER A 244 63.13 -9.20 -24.02
C SER A 244 62.79 -8.18 -25.13
N ALA A 245 63.58 -8.10 -26.19
CA ALA A 245 63.43 -7.09 -27.26
C ALA A 245 63.13 -7.68 -28.65
N ASN A 246 62.74 -8.96 -28.74
CA ASN A 246 62.56 -9.70 -29.99
C ASN A 246 61.21 -10.48 -30.06
N GLU A 247 60.23 -10.21 -29.19
CA GLU A 247 59.07 -11.11 -29.00
C GLU A 247 57.75 -10.70 -29.70
N LEU A 248 57.76 -9.76 -30.65
CA LEU A 248 56.62 -9.56 -31.57
C LEU A 248 57.09 -9.70 -33.02
N GLN A 249 56.71 -10.81 -33.63
CA GLN A 249 57.28 -11.34 -34.85
C GLN A 249 56.17 -11.75 -35.84
N ASN A 250 56.07 -11.08 -37.00
CA ASN A 250 55.13 -11.46 -38.07
C ASN A 250 55.69 -12.66 -38.85
N LEU A 251 54.94 -13.77 -38.93
CA LEU A 251 55.30 -14.96 -39.72
C LEU A 251 54.80 -14.84 -41.16
N ILE A 252 55.71 -14.93 -42.13
CA ILE A 252 55.41 -15.01 -43.57
C ILE A 252 56.04 -16.30 -44.13
N LEU A 253 55.23 -17.12 -44.81
CA LEU A 253 55.68 -18.33 -45.50
C LEU A 253 55.88 -18.04 -46.99
N THR A 254 57.07 -18.28 -47.53
CA THR A 254 57.33 -18.20 -48.98
C THR A 254 58.17 -19.38 -49.43
N GLY A 255 57.55 -20.35 -50.11
CA GLY A 255 58.17 -21.64 -50.43
C GLY A 255 58.46 -22.47 -49.17
N ASP A 256 59.65 -23.07 -49.11
CA ASP A 256 60.04 -23.99 -48.02
C ASP A 256 60.71 -23.25 -46.85
N THR A 257 60.57 -21.92 -46.82
CA THR A 257 61.17 -21.05 -45.82
C THR A 257 60.09 -20.30 -45.04
N LEU A 258 60.06 -20.52 -43.73
CA LEU A 258 59.33 -19.69 -42.80
C LEU A 258 60.23 -18.54 -42.36
N LYS A 259 59.80 -17.30 -42.61
CA LYS A 259 60.50 -16.09 -42.15
C LYS A 259 59.70 -15.35 -41.11
N ILE A 260 60.44 -14.74 -40.22
CA ILE A 260 59.96 -13.79 -39.23
C ILE A 260 60.55 -12.42 -39.53
N SER A 261 59.75 -11.36 -39.46
CA SER A 261 60.22 -9.99 -39.61
C SER A 261 61.33 -9.68 -38.59
N ASN A 262 62.57 -9.53 -39.09
CA ASN A 262 63.83 -9.32 -38.36
C ASN A 262 64.39 -10.53 -37.58
N GLY A 263 63.91 -11.75 -37.84
CA GLY A 263 64.42 -12.99 -37.26
C GLY A 263 65.14 -13.91 -38.25
N ASN A 264 65.66 -15.02 -37.75
CA ASN A 264 66.23 -16.09 -38.56
C ASN A 264 65.17 -16.70 -39.49
N GLN A 265 65.63 -17.17 -40.65
CA GLN A 265 64.81 -17.95 -41.57
C GLN A 265 64.97 -19.44 -41.24
N VAL A 266 63.87 -20.18 -41.12
CA VAL A 266 63.92 -21.65 -41.13
C VAL A 266 63.60 -22.07 -42.55
N VAL A 267 64.63 -22.45 -43.30
CA VAL A 267 64.45 -23.35 -44.43
C VAL A 267 64.39 -24.75 -43.81
N PHE A 268 63.31 -25.48 -44.01
CA PHE A 268 63.28 -26.87 -43.57
C PHE A 268 64.44 -27.65 -44.22
N PRO A 269 65.09 -28.59 -43.52
CA PRO A 269 66.26 -29.30 -44.03
C PRO A 269 65.94 -30.01 -45.34
N TYR A 270 66.45 -29.42 -46.43
CA TYR A 270 66.71 -30.08 -47.68
C TYR A 270 67.83 -31.10 -47.43
N ASP A 271 67.46 -32.36 -47.16
CA ASP A 271 68.43 -33.45 -47.20
C ASP A 271 68.85 -33.65 -48.66
N SER A 272 70.08 -33.23 -48.89
CA SER A 272 70.86 -33.27 -50.11
C SER A 272 71.54 -34.63 -50.27
N SER A 273 70.82 -35.72 -49.99
CA SER A 273 71.25 -37.08 -50.32
C SER A 273 71.11 -37.37 -51.84
N ARG A 274 71.92 -36.63 -52.61
CA ARG A 274 72.65 -37.02 -53.83
C ARG A 274 71.85 -37.71 -54.95
N TRP A 275 71.47 -36.92 -55.95
CA TRP A 275 71.79 -37.24 -57.35
C TRP A 275 72.96 -36.33 -57.75
N SER A 276 74.20 -36.77 -57.50
CA SER A 276 75.37 -36.04 -58.00
C SER A 276 75.49 -36.28 -59.49
N VAL A 277 75.51 -35.21 -60.28
CA VAL A 277 75.65 -35.27 -61.74
C VAL A 277 77.03 -35.83 -62.07
N ASN A 278 77.09 -37.11 -62.45
CA ASN A 278 78.30 -37.73 -63.00
C ASN A 278 77.94 -38.33 -64.36
N GLY A 279 78.06 -37.52 -65.42
CA GLY A 279 77.88 -37.90 -66.83
C GLY A 279 76.55 -37.48 -67.49
N ASN A 280 76.57 -37.43 -68.84
CA ASN A 280 75.50 -36.95 -69.75
C ASN A 280 74.19 -37.80 -69.78
N LYS A 281 73.71 -38.32 -68.65
CA LYS A 281 72.51 -39.16 -68.58
C LYS A 281 71.45 -38.70 -67.57
N LEU A 282 71.68 -37.58 -66.88
CA LEU A 282 70.74 -36.95 -65.95
C LEU A 282 70.54 -35.48 -66.28
N PHE A 283 69.28 -35.01 -66.27
CA PHE A 283 68.88 -33.65 -66.63
C PHE A 283 67.89 -33.09 -65.62
N TYR A 284 67.97 -31.78 -65.35
CA TYR A 284 67.07 -31.11 -64.42
C TYR A 284 66.63 -29.76 -65.01
N ASN A 285 65.32 -29.52 -65.06
CA ASN A 285 64.73 -28.22 -65.34
C ASN A 285 63.64 -27.96 -64.29
N THR A 286 63.46 -26.71 -63.84
CA THR A 286 62.23 -26.23 -63.17
C THR A 286 61.48 -27.23 -62.25
N GLY A 287 62.19 -27.91 -61.34
CA GLY A 287 61.58 -28.81 -60.34
C GLY A 287 61.36 -30.27 -60.78
N ASN A 288 61.81 -30.66 -61.98
CA ASN A 288 61.65 -31.99 -62.57
C ASN A 288 63.02 -32.66 -62.80
N ILE A 289 63.17 -33.93 -62.42
CA ILE A 289 64.38 -34.74 -62.64
C ILE A 289 64.17 -35.72 -63.80
N GLY A 290 65.03 -35.68 -64.82
CA GLY A 290 65.01 -36.57 -65.98
C GLY A 290 66.21 -37.52 -66.02
N ILE A 291 65.99 -38.82 -66.17
CA ILE A 291 67.03 -39.83 -66.44
C ILE A 291 66.83 -40.34 -67.87
N GLY A 292 67.77 -40.06 -68.78
CA GLY A 292 67.66 -40.39 -70.21
C GLY A 292 66.72 -39.50 -71.04
N SER A 293 66.15 -38.44 -70.46
CA SER A 293 65.32 -37.41 -71.12
C SER A 293 65.89 -36.03 -70.83
N SER A 294 66.19 -35.23 -71.86
CA SER A 294 66.87 -33.93 -71.72
C SER A 294 65.98 -32.76 -71.34
N ASP A 295 64.66 -32.94 -71.33
CA ASP A 295 63.68 -31.88 -71.04
C ASP A 295 62.46 -32.47 -70.28
N PRO A 296 62.60 -32.76 -68.96
CA PRO A 296 61.60 -33.52 -68.23
C PRO A 296 60.32 -32.69 -67.94
N THR A 297 59.16 -33.28 -68.19
CA THR A 297 57.84 -32.63 -68.03
C THR A 297 57.11 -33.03 -66.74
N SER A 298 57.68 -33.99 -65.99
CA SER A 298 57.12 -34.57 -64.75
C SER A 298 58.16 -34.50 -63.62
N LYS A 299 57.73 -34.45 -62.34
CA LYS A 299 58.63 -34.30 -61.17
C LYS A 299 59.79 -35.32 -61.13
N LEU A 300 59.55 -36.55 -61.61
CA LEU A 300 60.59 -37.54 -61.92
C LEU A 300 60.21 -38.27 -63.22
N GLU A 301 61.05 -38.15 -64.26
CA GLU A 301 60.87 -38.77 -65.58
C GLU A 301 62.04 -39.72 -65.87
N VAL A 302 61.75 -40.99 -66.15
CA VAL A 302 62.77 -42.00 -66.52
C VAL A 302 62.45 -42.53 -67.91
N LYS A 303 63.33 -42.29 -68.88
CA LYS A 303 63.11 -42.61 -70.30
C LYS A 303 64.24 -43.49 -70.82
N SER A 304 63.92 -44.72 -71.20
CA SER A 304 64.89 -45.69 -71.72
C SER A 304 65.16 -45.49 -73.22
N THR A 305 66.37 -45.81 -73.66
CA THR A 305 66.72 -45.99 -75.09
C THR A 305 66.73 -47.47 -75.53
N SER A 306 66.37 -48.40 -74.64
CA SER A 306 66.34 -49.86 -74.86
C SER A 306 64.93 -50.45 -74.69
N THR A 307 64.57 -51.44 -75.52
CA THR A 307 63.25 -52.11 -75.55
C THR A 307 63.16 -53.39 -74.72
N THR A 308 64.23 -53.83 -74.05
CA THR A 308 64.32 -55.18 -73.46
C THR A 308 64.80 -55.24 -71.99
N GLY A 309 64.90 -54.11 -71.29
CA GLY A 309 65.28 -54.02 -69.86
C GLY A 309 64.27 -53.29 -68.97
N ALA A 310 64.42 -53.36 -67.64
CA ALA A 310 63.57 -52.64 -66.68
C ALA A 310 63.76 -51.12 -66.80
N LEU A 311 62.66 -50.37 -66.85
CA LEU A 311 62.58 -48.91 -66.83
C LEU A 311 62.94 -48.34 -65.45
N PHE A 312 62.55 -49.03 -64.38
CA PHE A 312 62.86 -48.71 -62.99
C PHE A 312 62.93 -50.01 -62.20
N GLN A 313 63.95 -50.21 -61.36
CA GLN A 313 64.08 -51.40 -60.53
C GLN A 313 64.51 -51.04 -59.10
N VAL A 314 63.93 -51.75 -58.13
CA VAL A 314 64.28 -51.76 -56.71
C VAL A 314 64.76 -53.16 -56.40
N ILE A 315 65.97 -53.27 -55.86
CA ILE A 315 66.60 -54.53 -55.46
C ILE A 315 66.72 -54.58 -53.93
N ASN A 316 66.66 -55.76 -53.33
CA ASN A 316 66.90 -55.95 -51.89
C ASN A 316 68.41 -56.03 -51.59
N ALA A 317 68.77 -56.19 -50.31
CA ALA A 317 70.18 -56.29 -49.88
C ALA A 317 70.93 -57.53 -50.42
N ASN A 318 70.23 -58.52 -50.99
CA ASN A 318 70.78 -59.74 -51.57
C ASN A 318 70.96 -59.65 -53.11
N ASN A 319 70.73 -58.47 -53.71
CA ASN A 319 70.74 -58.19 -55.16
C ASN A 319 69.56 -58.78 -55.98
N ASP A 320 68.50 -59.25 -55.34
CA ASP A 320 67.29 -59.67 -56.05
C ASP A 320 66.34 -58.50 -56.31
N THR A 321 65.72 -58.47 -57.49
CA THR A 321 64.71 -57.47 -57.84
C THR A 321 63.44 -57.70 -57.05
N VAL A 322 63.02 -56.74 -56.23
CA VAL A 322 61.77 -56.78 -55.44
C VAL A 322 60.64 -55.95 -56.07
N PHE A 323 60.98 -54.94 -56.87
CA PHE A 323 60.02 -54.18 -57.68
C PHE A 323 60.68 -53.76 -58.97
N ALA A 324 60.09 -54.05 -60.13
CA ALA A 324 60.57 -53.53 -61.39
C ALA A 324 59.44 -53.14 -62.34
N VAL A 325 59.59 -51.99 -62.97
CA VAL A 325 58.74 -51.49 -64.05
C VAL A 325 59.44 -51.81 -65.36
N TYR A 326 58.75 -52.48 -66.27
CA TYR A 326 59.19 -52.78 -67.63
C TYR A 326 58.29 -52.03 -68.63
N PRO A 327 58.68 -51.91 -69.91
CA PRO A 327 57.84 -51.28 -70.94
C PRO A 327 56.45 -51.95 -71.10
N ASP A 328 56.32 -53.21 -70.70
CA ASP A 328 55.11 -54.04 -70.82
C ASP A 328 54.38 -54.29 -69.49
N GLY A 329 54.87 -53.77 -68.35
CA GLY A 329 54.15 -53.86 -67.07
C GLY A 329 55.02 -53.75 -65.82
N VAL A 330 54.37 -53.74 -64.65
CA VAL A 330 55.01 -53.69 -63.34
C VAL A 330 55.06 -55.08 -62.71
N LYS A 331 56.24 -55.51 -62.24
CA LYS A 331 56.46 -56.77 -61.51
C LYS A 331 56.89 -56.45 -60.08
N VAL A 332 56.29 -57.12 -59.11
CA VAL A 332 56.69 -57.10 -57.70
C VAL A 332 57.04 -58.52 -57.32
N PHE A 333 58.22 -58.73 -56.75
CA PHE A 333 58.71 -60.04 -56.31
C PHE A 333 58.78 -60.04 -54.79
N VAL A 334 58.33 -61.14 -54.18
CA VAL A 334 58.30 -61.34 -52.73
C VAL A 334 58.96 -62.68 -52.43
N ASP A 335 59.98 -62.70 -51.57
CA ASP A 335 60.66 -63.93 -51.13
C ASP A 335 59.70 -64.82 -50.32
N SER A 336 59.68 -66.12 -50.62
CA SER A 336 58.57 -67.02 -50.28
C SER A 336 58.86 -68.07 -49.20
N ASP A 337 59.61 -67.75 -48.14
CA ASP A 337 59.97 -68.75 -47.13
C ASP A 337 59.10 -68.78 -45.85
N SER A 338 57.96 -68.08 -45.82
CA SER A 338 56.91 -68.40 -44.84
C SER A 338 55.50 -68.00 -45.31
N LYS A 339 54.56 -68.95 -45.19
CA LYS A 339 53.15 -68.77 -45.55
C LYS A 339 52.42 -67.95 -44.48
N GLY A 340 52.33 -66.63 -44.69
CA GLY A 340 51.42 -65.72 -44.00
C GLY A 340 50.35 -65.16 -44.94
N THR A 341 49.13 -65.03 -44.44
CA THR A 341 47.87 -64.70 -45.14
C THR A 341 47.86 -63.34 -45.87
N VAL A 342 47.72 -63.40 -47.20
CA VAL A 342 47.13 -62.45 -48.19
C VAL A 342 47.23 -60.93 -48.00
N GLY A 343 47.67 -60.25 -49.08
CA GLY A 343 46.77 -59.32 -49.77
C GLY A 343 47.25 -57.88 -49.99
N GLY A 344 48.21 -57.67 -50.90
CA GLY A 344 48.24 -56.49 -51.79
C GLY A 344 47.54 -56.83 -53.11
N PHE A 345 46.77 -55.89 -53.64
CA PHE A 345 45.78 -55.99 -54.73
C PHE A 345 46.24 -56.77 -56.00
N ALA A 346 45.54 -57.85 -56.39
CA ALA A 346 45.69 -58.50 -57.69
C ALA A 346 44.33 -58.89 -58.31
N VAL A 347 44.06 -58.41 -59.54
CA VAL A 347 42.94 -58.84 -60.38
C VAL A 347 43.42 -60.00 -61.24
N SER A 348 42.88 -61.20 -61.07
CA SER A 348 43.22 -62.36 -61.92
C SER A 348 41.99 -62.98 -62.57
N GLY A 349 42.07 -63.22 -63.89
CA GLY A 349 41.15 -64.08 -64.63
C GLY A 349 41.81 -65.44 -64.88
N ARG A 350 41.64 -66.40 -63.96
CA ARG A 350 42.09 -67.79 -64.16
C ARG A 350 40.88 -68.69 -64.39
N THR A 351 40.77 -69.26 -65.59
CA THR A 351 39.98 -70.46 -65.87
C THR A 351 40.92 -71.64 -66.19
N PRO A 352 40.54 -72.90 -65.88
CA PRO A 352 41.42 -74.06 -66.05
C PRO A 352 41.59 -74.52 -67.52
N THR A 353 40.88 -73.93 -68.48
CA THR A 353 40.86 -74.37 -69.89
C THR A 353 41.48 -73.31 -70.80
N LYS A 354 42.61 -73.65 -71.42
CA LYS A 354 43.19 -72.91 -72.55
C LYS A 354 42.24 -72.98 -73.75
N LEU A 355 41.46 -71.94 -74.01
CA LEU A 355 40.91 -71.61 -75.33
C LEU A 355 40.73 -70.09 -75.41
N GLY A 356 41.35 -69.49 -76.43
CA GLY A 356 41.73 -68.08 -76.46
C GLY A 356 40.63 -67.08 -76.79
N GLY A 357 40.74 -65.91 -76.15
CA GLY A 357 40.07 -64.66 -76.49
C GLY A 357 40.50 -63.57 -75.49
N LYS A 358 40.97 -62.41 -75.96
CA LYS A 358 41.34 -61.27 -75.10
C LYS A 358 40.08 -60.66 -74.49
N VAL A 359 40.06 -60.44 -73.17
CA VAL A 359 38.96 -59.77 -72.44
C VAL A 359 39.54 -58.66 -71.57
N GLU A 360 39.00 -57.43 -71.66
CA GLU A 360 39.32 -56.31 -70.77
C GLU A 360 38.60 -56.48 -69.42
N TYR A 361 39.31 -56.93 -68.39
CA TYR A 361 38.74 -57.14 -67.05
C TYR A 361 38.75 -55.90 -66.16
N PHE A 362 39.54 -54.89 -66.52
CA PHE A 362 39.69 -53.68 -65.75
C PHE A 362 39.97 -52.51 -66.69
N ARG A 363 39.11 -51.50 -66.68
CA ARG A 363 39.29 -50.28 -67.45
C ARG A 363 39.15 -49.08 -66.54
N VAL A 364 40.18 -48.24 -66.56
CA VAL A 364 40.19 -46.95 -65.88
C VAL A 364 40.19 -45.87 -66.95
N THR A 365 39.21 -44.98 -66.88
CA THR A 365 39.18 -43.69 -67.59
C THR A 365 39.02 -42.59 -66.53
N PRO A 366 39.30 -41.32 -66.83
CA PRO A 366 39.16 -40.24 -65.85
C PRO A 366 37.77 -40.19 -65.20
N ASP A 367 36.74 -40.60 -65.95
CA ASP A 367 35.34 -40.52 -65.54
C ASP A 367 34.82 -41.81 -64.86
N SER A 368 35.57 -42.92 -64.89
CA SER A 368 35.13 -44.17 -64.25
C SER A 368 36.23 -45.22 -64.10
N THR A 369 36.15 -46.00 -63.01
CA THR A 369 36.85 -47.29 -62.87
C THR A 369 35.82 -48.41 -63.01
N ARG A 370 35.98 -49.29 -64.00
CA ARG A 370 35.06 -50.39 -64.30
C ARG A 370 35.76 -51.75 -64.21
N ILE A 371 35.12 -52.70 -63.52
CA ILE A 371 35.53 -54.11 -63.45
C ILE A 371 34.42 -54.92 -64.11
N TYR A 372 34.75 -55.62 -65.20
CA TYR A 372 33.81 -56.52 -65.87
C TYR A 372 34.07 -57.94 -65.39
N VAL A 373 33.07 -58.56 -64.76
CA VAL A 373 33.08 -59.99 -64.47
C VAL A 373 32.13 -60.63 -65.47
N ASN A 374 32.62 -61.64 -66.21
CA ASN A 374 31.91 -62.24 -67.33
C ASN A 374 30.57 -62.84 -66.88
N ASP A 375 29.49 -62.41 -67.51
CA ASP A 375 28.14 -62.99 -67.42
C ASP A 375 27.69 -63.33 -68.84
N SER A 376 27.42 -64.61 -69.09
CA SER A 376 26.71 -65.00 -70.31
C SER A 376 25.20 -64.91 -70.09
N ILE A 377 24.69 -63.73 -70.49
CA ILE A 377 23.40 -63.41 -71.14
C ILE A 377 22.08 -63.66 -70.39
N GLY A 378 21.38 -62.57 -70.07
CA GLY A 378 19.98 -62.64 -69.62
C GLY A 378 19.22 -61.34 -69.30
N ALA A 379 19.54 -60.21 -69.95
CA ALA A 379 18.73 -58.98 -70.03
C ALA A 379 18.69 -57.97 -68.85
N LYS A 380 19.07 -56.73 -69.23
CA LYS A 380 18.67 -55.39 -68.74
C LYS A 380 19.13 -54.97 -67.33
N GLY A 381 20.18 -54.16 -67.33
CA GLY A 381 20.62 -53.42 -66.15
C GLY A 381 19.70 -52.26 -65.75
N LYS A 382 19.87 -51.85 -64.48
CA LYS A 382 19.97 -50.46 -63.99
C LYS A 382 20.24 -50.53 -62.48
N VAL A 383 21.15 -49.65 -62.01
CA VAL A 383 21.53 -49.27 -60.63
C VAL A 383 22.19 -50.35 -59.74
N GLY A 384 23.19 -50.09 -58.88
CA GLY A 384 23.85 -48.86 -58.43
C GLY A 384 24.22 -49.00 -56.94
N GLY A 385 25.51 -48.82 -56.57
CA GLY A 385 25.95 -48.54 -55.19
C GLY A 385 26.21 -49.73 -54.23
N PHE A 386 27.38 -49.68 -53.58
CA PHE A 386 27.83 -50.38 -52.34
C PHE A 386 27.25 -51.77 -52.01
N ALA A 387 28.01 -52.84 -52.29
CA ALA A 387 27.72 -54.20 -51.82
C ALA A 387 28.73 -54.66 -50.74
N VAL A 388 28.24 -54.94 -49.53
CA VAL A 388 28.94 -55.72 -48.50
C VAL A 388 28.57 -57.19 -48.70
N SER A 389 29.53 -58.04 -49.10
CA SER A 389 29.27 -59.46 -49.39
C SER A 389 29.66 -60.39 -48.24
N GLY A 390 28.79 -61.34 -47.87
CA GLY A 390 29.15 -62.53 -47.11
C GLY A 390 29.05 -63.78 -48.01
N ARG A 391 30.16 -64.48 -48.24
CA ARG A 391 30.16 -65.82 -48.88
C ARG A 391 30.56 -66.88 -47.84
N THR A 392 29.72 -67.90 -47.68
CA THR A 392 30.09 -69.21 -47.12
C THR A 392 29.78 -70.32 -48.14
N PRO A 393 30.42 -71.51 -48.07
CA PRO A 393 30.48 -72.47 -49.18
C PRO A 393 29.31 -73.46 -49.27
N THR A 394 28.28 -73.35 -48.43
CA THR A 394 27.23 -74.37 -48.31
C THR A 394 25.90 -73.84 -48.80
N LYS A 395 25.27 -74.56 -49.75
CA LYS A 395 23.94 -74.25 -50.32
C LYS A 395 22.87 -74.12 -49.21
N GLY A 396 22.56 -72.89 -48.83
CA GLY A 396 21.42 -72.53 -47.99
C GLY A 396 20.92 -71.15 -48.43
N GLY A 397 19.60 -70.98 -48.52
CA GLY A 397 18.94 -69.86 -49.20
C GLY A 397 19.46 -68.46 -48.84
N THR A 398 19.33 -67.54 -49.81
CA THR A 398 19.67 -66.11 -49.74
C THR A 398 19.21 -65.50 -48.42
N LYS A 399 20.15 -64.92 -47.66
CA LYS A 399 19.84 -64.09 -46.50
C LYS A 399 20.44 -62.71 -46.70
N ASP A 400 19.58 -61.70 -46.73
CA ASP A 400 19.97 -60.30 -46.78
C ASP A 400 20.49 -59.92 -45.38
N TYR A 401 21.77 -59.57 -45.24
CA TYR A 401 22.36 -59.20 -43.94
C TYR A 401 22.20 -57.72 -43.60
N PHE A 402 21.98 -56.90 -44.63
CA PHE A 402 21.65 -55.49 -44.48
C PHE A 402 20.81 -55.05 -45.67
N THR A 403 19.58 -54.62 -45.40
CA THR A 403 18.69 -54.09 -46.43
C THR A 403 18.32 -52.66 -46.06
N VAL A 404 18.59 -51.72 -46.97
CA VAL A 404 18.09 -50.34 -46.91
C VAL A 404 17.20 -50.15 -48.13
N ASN A 405 15.92 -49.91 -47.88
CA ASN A 405 15.00 -49.44 -48.91
C ASN A 405 14.33 -48.15 -48.43
N LYS A 406 13.52 -47.55 -49.30
CA LYS A 406 12.84 -46.27 -49.01
C LYS A 406 11.98 -46.31 -47.73
N ASP A 407 11.59 -47.50 -47.28
CA ASP A 407 10.62 -47.70 -46.21
C ASP A 407 11.23 -48.26 -44.89
N SER A 408 12.44 -48.84 -44.88
CA SER A 408 13.10 -49.35 -43.65
C SER A 408 14.59 -49.69 -43.82
N THR A 409 15.32 -49.73 -42.70
CA THR A 409 16.69 -50.27 -42.58
C THR A 409 16.69 -51.49 -41.64
N ARG A 410 17.23 -52.65 -42.06
CA ARG A 410 17.25 -53.90 -41.27
C ARG A 410 18.63 -54.57 -41.29
N ILE A 411 19.07 -55.14 -40.16
CA ILE A 411 20.34 -55.88 -39.98
C ILE A 411 20.03 -57.27 -39.39
N TYR A 412 20.65 -58.35 -39.92
CA TYR A 412 20.50 -59.72 -39.41
C TYR A 412 21.86 -60.31 -39.00
N ILE A 413 21.94 -61.03 -37.86
CA ILE A 413 23.16 -61.75 -37.40
C ILE A 413 22.80 -63.20 -37.03
N SER A 414 23.67 -64.17 -37.33
CA SER A 414 23.42 -65.60 -37.10
C SER A 414 24.02 -66.16 -35.79
N ASP A 415 23.22 -66.90 -35.02
CA ASP A 415 23.51 -67.44 -33.68
C ASP A 415 24.32 -68.76 -33.60
N SER A 416 25.31 -69.03 -34.48
CA SER A 416 25.93 -70.36 -34.50
C SER A 416 27.46 -70.40 -34.59
N ILE A 417 28.15 -69.84 -33.58
CA ILE A 417 29.57 -70.18 -33.29
C ILE A 417 29.92 -70.01 -31.79
N SER A 418 30.77 -70.92 -31.29
CA SER A 418 30.92 -71.31 -29.88
C SER A 418 32.10 -70.66 -29.11
N SER A 419 32.48 -69.41 -29.39
CA SER A 419 33.51 -68.70 -28.61
C SER A 419 33.05 -67.30 -28.19
N LYS A 420 33.18 -67.00 -26.88
CA LYS A 420 32.64 -65.81 -26.22
C LYS A 420 33.32 -64.53 -26.71
N GLY A 421 32.64 -63.77 -27.57
CA GLY A 421 32.92 -62.34 -27.77
C GLY A 421 32.37 -61.53 -26.60
N LYS A 422 33.24 -60.75 -25.95
CA LYS A 422 32.84 -59.72 -24.98
C LYS A 422 32.03 -58.65 -25.75
N VAL A 423 30.77 -58.46 -25.36
CA VAL A 423 29.71 -57.67 -26.02
C VAL A 423 30.12 -56.37 -26.74
N GLY A 424 29.46 -56.11 -27.89
CA GLY A 424 29.36 -54.78 -28.50
C GLY A 424 28.61 -54.78 -29.84
N GLY A 425 27.42 -54.13 -29.88
CA GLY A 425 26.66 -53.84 -31.11
C GLY A 425 25.18 -54.24 -31.06
N PHE A 426 24.33 -53.38 -30.47
CA PHE A 426 22.86 -53.39 -30.40
C PHE A 426 22.16 -54.77 -30.46
N ALA A 427 22.19 -55.51 -29.35
CA ALA A 427 21.38 -56.71 -29.16
C ALA A 427 20.29 -56.42 -28.11
N VAL A 428 19.02 -56.55 -28.50
CA VAL A 428 17.93 -56.67 -27.52
C VAL A 428 17.78 -58.16 -27.20
N SER A 429 18.32 -58.60 -26.07
CA SER A 429 18.22 -60.01 -25.64
C SER A 429 17.93 -60.11 -24.14
N GLY A 430 16.84 -60.80 -23.77
CA GLY A 430 16.62 -61.29 -22.41
C GLY A 430 17.39 -62.60 -22.18
N ARG A 431 18.46 -62.57 -21.39
CA ARG A 431 19.21 -63.78 -21.01
C ARG A 431 18.81 -64.20 -19.59
N THR A 432 18.20 -65.38 -19.45
CA THR A 432 18.10 -66.08 -18.15
C THR A 432 18.84 -67.43 -18.24
N PRO A 433 19.51 -67.91 -17.18
CA PRO A 433 20.19 -69.22 -17.18
C PRO A 433 19.22 -70.39 -16.94
N THR A 434 17.98 -70.11 -16.53
CA THR A 434 16.97 -71.11 -16.17
C THR A 434 15.89 -71.20 -17.25
N LYS A 435 15.68 -72.44 -17.69
CA LYS A 435 14.91 -72.83 -18.87
C LYS A 435 13.40 -72.84 -18.59
N GLN A 436 12.82 -71.72 -18.17
CA GLN A 436 11.37 -71.54 -18.13
C GLN A 436 11.01 -70.05 -18.02
N GLY A 437 10.34 -69.52 -19.04
CA GLY A 437 9.88 -68.14 -19.15
C GLY A 437 9.67 -67.78 -20.61
N ASP A 438 8.49 -67.30 -20.95
CA ASP A 438 7.91 -67.20 -22.30
C ASP A 438 8.74 -66.41 -23.34
N ILE A 439 8.41 -66.63 -24.61
CA ILE A 439 9.03 -66.01 -25.79
C ILE A 439 8.66 -64.51 -25.79
N ASN A 440 9.55 -63.64 -25.32
CA ASN A 440 9.35 -62.20 -25.39
C ASN A 440 10.04 -61.61 -26.64
N ASP A 441 9.25 -61.06 -27.56
CA ASP A 441 9.70 -60.30 -28.73
C ASP A 441 10.12 -58.88 -28.30
N TYR A 442 11.41 -58.68 -28.01
CA TYR A 442 11.87 -57.41 -27.43
C TYR A 442 11.97 -56.24 -28.43
N PHE A 443 11.88 -56.49 -29.73
CA PHE A 443 11.89 -55.45 -30.78
C PHE A 443 11.05 -55.89 -31.99
N ASN A 444 9.75 -55.54 -31.99
CA ASN A 444 8.80 -55.93 -33.03
C ASN A 444 8.23 -54.68 -33.73
N ILE A 445 8.78 -54.34 -34.90
CA ILE A 445 8.17 -53.39 -35.84
C ILE A 445 7.20 -54.17 -36.72
N SER A 446 6.04 -54.50 -36.16
CA SER A 446 4.99 -55.24 -36.84
C SER A 446 4.38 -54.39 -37.96
N GLY A 447 4.48 -54.87 -39.21
CA GLY A 447 3.67 -54.36 -40.33
C GLY A 447 2.26 -54.95 -40.37
N ASN A 448 1.89 -55.73 -39.35
CA ASN A 448 0.64 -56.49 -39.31
C ASN A 448 -0.54 -55.54 -39.08
N LYS A 449 -1.57 -55.67 -39.93
CA LYS A 449 -2.82 -54.90 -39.82
C LYS A 449 -3.88 -55.59 -38.95
N LYS A 450 -3.60 -56.81 -38.46
CA LYS A 450 -4.54 -57.58 -37.63
C LYS A 450 -4.47 -57.17 -36.16
N LEU A 451 -5.61 -57.29 -35.47
CA LEU A 451 -5.70 -57.16 -34.02
C LEU A 451 -4.77 -58.16 -33.33
N GLU A 452 -3.90 -57.65 -32.47
CA GLU A 452 -3.12 -58.44 -31.50
C GLU A 452 -3.58 -58.01 -30.11
N SER A 453 -4.19 -58.94 -29.36
CA SER A 453 -4.43 -58.76 -27.92
C SER A 453 -3.14 -59.09 -27.19
N ILE A 454 -2.64 -58.16 -26.37
CA ILE A 454 -1.41 -58.31 -25.60
C ILE A 454 -1.78 -58.14 -24.13
N GLU A 455 -1.66 -59.19 -23.33
CA GLU A 455 -2.08 -59.13 -21.92
C GLU A 455 -1.10 -58.32 -21.05
N SER A 456 0.22 -58.48 -21.23
CA SER A 456 1.26 -57.65 -20.60
C SER A 456 2.64 -58.10 -21.09
N GLU A 457 3.30 -57.34 -21.98
CA GLU A 457 4.62 -57.73 -22.49
C GLU A 457 5.57 -56.52 -22.59
N ALA A 458 6.83 -56.71 -22.18
CA ALA A 458 7.88 -55.70 -22.33
C ALA A 458 8.37 -55.64 -23.80
N ARG A 459 7.97 -54.61 -24.55
CA ARG A 459 8.30 -54.45 -25.98
C ARG A 459 8.22 -53.00 -26.46
N ILE A 460 8.84 -52.74 -27.62
CA ILE A 460 8.54 -51.57 -28.46
C ILE A 460 7.64 -52.04 -29.59
N LEU A 461 6.50 -51.38 -29.78
CA LEU A 461 5.47 -51.70 -30.77
C LEU A 461 5.08 -50.43 -31.53
N TRP A 462 5.27 -50.45 -32.85
CA TRP A 462 4.57 -49.56 -33.75
C TRP A 462 3.28 -50.25 -34.20
N TYR A 463 2.11 -49.61 -34.01
CA TYR A 463 0.81 -50.15 -34.41
C TYR A 463 0.27 -49.39 -35.63
N PRO A 464 0.54 -49.86 -36.88
CA PRO A 464 0.36 -49.04 -38.08
C PRO A 464 -1.09 -48.67 -38.37
N VAL A 465 -2.06 -49.53 -38.02
CA VAL A 465 -3.49 -49.30 -38.28
C VAL A 465 -4.02 -48.09 -37.53
N LYS A 466 -3.48 -47.87 -36.33
CA LYS A 466 -3.80 -46.73 -35.48
C LYS A 466 -2.76 -45.62 -35.61
N ALA A 467 -1.63 -45.84 -36.30
CA ALA A 467 -0.46 -44.95 -36.26
C ALA A 467 -0.02 -44.63 -34.81
N ALA A 468 -0.08 -45.63 -33.93
CA ALA A 468 0.22 -45.48 -32.51
C ALA A 468 1.61 -46.05 -32.16
N PHE A 469 2.32 -45.38 -31.25
CA PHE A 469 3.61 -45.83 -30.74
C PHE A 469 3.48 -46.26 -29.28
N LEU A 470 3.82 -47.52 -29.00
CA LEU A 470 3.75 -48.09 -27.66
C LEU A 470 5.14 -48.63 -27.27
N ALA A 471 5.64 -48.32 -26.08
CA ALA A 471 6.88 -48.91 -25.59
C ALA A 471 6.87 -49.10 -24.07
N GLY A 472 7.52 -50.16 -23.59
CA GLY A 472 7.53 -50.56 -22.18
C GLY A 472 6.73 -51.84 -21.99
N GLU A 473 6.03 -51.99 -20.87
CA GLU A 473 5.08 -53.10 -20.69
C GLU A 473 3.75 -52.73 -21.34
N VAL A 474 3.59 -53.16 -22.58
CA VAL A 474 2.44 -52.85 -23.42
C VAL A 474 1.27 -53.73 -23.02
N HIS A 475 0.11 -53.12 -22.79
CA HIS A 475 -1.16 -53.78 -22.55
C HIS A 475 -2.18 -53.37 -23.62
N ILE A 476 -2.73 -54.34 -24.35
CA ILE A 476 -3.77 -54.15 -25.38
C ILE A 476 -4.85 -55.21 -25.16
N GLY A 477 -5.91 -54.86 -24.42
CA GLY A 477 -7.06 -55.75 -24.23
C GLY A 477 -7.91 -55.93 -25.49
N SER A 478 -8.02 -54.89 -26.32
CA SER A 478 -8.76 -54.89 -27.60
C SER A 478 -8.25 -53.79 -28.55
N ALA A 479 -8.67 -53.79 -29.82
CA ALA A 479 -8.35 -52.68 -30.76
C ALA A 479 -8.84 -51.31 -30.29
N ASP A 480 -9.91 -51.27 -29.50
CA ASP A 480 -10.50 -50.04 -28.98
C ASP A 480 -9.76 -49.54 -27.74
N SER A 481 -8.86 -50.36 -27.18
CA SER A 481 -7.97 -49.99 -26.08
C SER A 481 -6.77 -49.13 -26.54
N VAL A 482 -6.63 -48.87 -27.85
CA VAL A 482 -5.58 -48.02 -28.44
C VAL A 482 -6.18 -46.97 -29.35
N GLY A 483 -5.90 -45.70 -29.03
CA GLY A 483 -6.31 -44.54 -29.81
C GLY A 483 -5.56 -44.39 -31.14
N THR A 484 -6.16 -43.68 -32.09
CA THR A 484 -5.50 -43.32 -33.35
C THR A 484 -4.49 -42.21 -33.11
N ASN A 485 -3.30 -42.26 -33.70
CA ASN A 485 -2.17 -41.33 -33.51
C ASN A 485 -1.77 -41.17 -32.03
N SER A 486 -1.89 -42.23 -31.22
CA SER A 486 -1.59 -42.17 -29.78
C SER A 486 -0.16 -42.61 -29.46
N THR A 487 0.32 -42.22 -28.28
CA THR A 487 1.64 -42.60 -27.76
C THR A 487 1.51 -43.15 -26.33
N SER A 488 2.02 -44.35 -26.07
CA SER A 488 1.97 -45.01 -24.75
C SER A 488 3.38 -45.44 -24.32
N LEU A 489 3.89 -44.98 -23.19
CA LEU A 489 5.28 -45.21 -22.76
C LEU A 489 5.40 -45.59 -21.28
N GLY A 490 5.82 -46.82 -20.98
CA GLY A 490 6.11 -47.26 -19.62
C GLY A 490 5.39 -48.55 -19.23
N TYR A 491 5.09 -48.73 -17.95
CA TYR A 491 4.52 -49.96 -17.41
C TYR A 491 2.99 -49.92 -17.46
N ARG A 492 2.33 -50.82 -18.20
CA ARG A 492 0.87 -50.96 -18.29
C ARG A 492 0.13 -49.64 -18.57
N THR A 493 0.72 -48.78 -19.41
CA THR A 493 0.12 -47.51 -19.81
C THR A 493 -1.01 -47.72 -20.83
N ILE A 494 -2.03 -46.87 -20.80
CA ILE A 494 -3.21 -46.96 -21.67
C ILE A 494 -3.43 -45.61 -22.36
N ALA A 495 -3.20 -45.53 -23.66
CA ALA A 495 -3.50 -44.35 -24.49
C ALA A 495 -4.69 -44.65 -25.44
N MET A 496 -5.91 -44.60 -24.89
CA MET A 496 -7.16 -44.99 -25.57
C MET A 496 -7.77 -43.87 -26.42
N GLY A 497 -7.62 -42.62 -26.01
CA GLY A 497 -8.16 -41.50 -26.77
C GLY A 497 -7.43 -41.30 -28.09
N ASN A 498 -8.13 -40.86 -29.15
CA ASN A 498 -7.42 -40.45 -30.38
C ASN A 498 -6.49 -39.26 -30.06
N TYR A 499 -5.29 -39.26 -30.63
CA TYR A 499 -4.20 -38.30 -30.39
C TYR A 499 -3.73 -38.24 -28.92
N SER A 500 -4.09 -39.24 -28.10
CA SER A 500 -3.76 -39.24 -26.67
C SER A 500 -2.31 -39.64 -26.40
N GLN A 501 -1.77 -39.18 -25.27
CA GLN A 501 -0.46 -39.59 -24.78
C GLN A 501 -0.56 -40.13 -23.35
N ALA A 502 0.03 -41.29 -23.08
CA ALA A 502 0.16 -41.86 -21.74
C ALA A 502 1.62 -42.21 -21.44
N MET A 503 2.16 -41.79 -20.30
CA MET A 503 3.55 -42.09 -19.91
C MET A 503 3.68 -42.37 -18.40
N GLY A 504 4.41 -43.43 -18.02
CA GLY A 504 4.71 -43.74 -16.61
C GLY A 504 4.31 -45.15 -16.19
N TYR A 505 3.83 -45.29 -14.95
CA TYR A 505 3.35 -46.54 -14.38
C TYR A 505 1.83 -46.48 -14.32
N GLU A 506 1.13 -47.32 -15.07
CA GLU A 506 -0.35 -47.39 -15.11
C GLU A 506 -1.03 -46.05 -15.43
N ALA A 507 -0.37 -45.16 -16.18
CA ALA A 507 -0.96 -43.91 -16.65
C ALA A 507 -2.05 -44.20 -17.72
N GLN A 508 -3.19 -43.54 -17.62
CA GLN A 508 -4.36 -43.74 -18.47
C GLN A 508 -4.82 -42.43 -19.12
N SER A 509 -4.76 -42.38 -20.44
CA SER A 509 -5.16 -41.24 -21.27
C SER A 509 -6.34 -41.67 -22.13
N LEU A 510 -7.56 -41.45 -21.64
CA LEU A 510 -8.80 -42.04 -22.18
C LEU A 510 -9.56 -41.09 -23.11
N GLY A 511 -9.43 -39.78 -22.92
CA GLY A 511 -10.14 -38.77 -23.71
C GLY A 511 -9.45 -38.39 -25.03
N LEU A 512 -10.20 -37.83 -26.00
CA LEU A 512 -9.64 -37.28 -27.25
C LEU A 512 -8.61 -36.17 -26.94
N ASN A 513 -7.43 -36.18 -27.58
CA ASN A 513 -6.33 -35.23 -27.34
C ASN A 513 -5.90 -35.12 -25.87
N SER A 514 -6.07 -36.17 -25.07
CA SER A 514 -5.69 -36.15 -23.65
C SER A 514 -4.23 -36.54 -23.43
N THR A 515 -3.66 -36.12 -22.30
CA THR A 515 -2.29 -36.44 -21.90
C THR A 515 -2.27 -36.86 -20.43
N ALA A 516 -1.73 -38.04 -20.12
CA ALA A 516 -1.53 -38.53 -18.77
C ALA A 516 -0.06 -38.91 -18.55
N ILE A 517 0.63 -38.28 -17.60
CA ILE A 517 2.04 -38.57 -17.28
C ILE A 517 2.22 -38.72 -15.77
N GLY A 518 2.65 -39.89 -15.31
CA GLY A 518 2.91 -40.17 -13.88
C GLY A 518 2.53 -41.58 -13.45
N ASN A 519 2.76 -41.92 -12.19
CA ASN A 519 2.23 -43.16 -11.61
C ASN A 519 0.71 -43.03 -11.42
N ASN A 520 -0.10 -43.89 -12.03
CA ASN A 520 -1.57 -43.90 -11.90
C ASN A 520 -2.23 -42.54 -12.27
N ALA A 521 -1.61 -41.77 -13.16
CA ALA A 521 -2.20 -40.54 -13.68
C ALA A 521 -3.36 -40.84 -14.64
N ILE A 522 -4.50 -40.16 -14.52
CA ILE A 522 -5.71 -40.43 -15.32
C ILE A 522 -6.22 -39.15 -15.99
N ALA A 523 -6.27 -39.15 -17.32
CA ALA A 523 -6.87 -38.11 -18.14
C ALA A 523 -8.11 -38.66 -18.88
N ASN A 524 -9.29 -38.50 -18.27
CA ASN A 524 -10.51 -39.21 -18.69
C ASN A 524 -11.29 -38.48 -19.80
N SER A 525 -11.22 -37.14 -19.82
CA SER A 525 -12.04 -36.30 -20.70
C SER A 525 -11.26 -35.74 -21.89
N SER A 526 -11.96 -35.22 -22.91
CA SER A 526 -11.30 -34.64 -24.09
C SER A 526 -10.49 -33.38 -23.73
N ASN A 527 -9.34 -33.20 -24.38
CA ASN A 527 -8.36 -32.14 -24.13
C ASN A 527 -7.96 -32.02 -22.64
N SER A 528 -7.97 -33.14 -21.91
CA SER A 528 -7.60 -33.17 -20.49
C SER A 528 -6.14 -33.56 -20.29
N PHE A 529 -5.52 -33.00 -19.25
CA PHE A 529 -4.08 -33.10 -19.00
C PHE A 529 -3.83 -33.45 -17.53
N ALA A 530 -3.33 -34.65 -17.25
CA ALA A 530 -2.98 -35.10 -15.90
C ALA A 530 -1.48 -35.37 -15.79
N PHE A 531 -0.78 -34.60 -14.95
CA PHE A 531 0.66 -34.72 -14.73
C PHE A 531 0.96 -34.91 -13.24
N GLY A 532 1.62 -36.00 -12.87
CA GLY A 532 1.97 -36.32 -11.47
C GLY A 532 1.41 -37.66 -11.02
N ASN A 533 1.92 -38.15 -9.90
CA ASN A 533 1.44 -39.40 -9.32
C ASN A 533 -0.02 -39.23 -8.88
N TYR A 534 -0.91 -40.13 -9.27
CA TYR A 534 -2.34 -40.10 -8.97
C TYR A 534 -3.06 -38.81 -9.40
N ALA A 535 -2.49 -38.02 -10.32
CA ALA A 535 -3.16 -36.84 -10.86
C ALA A 535 -4.37 -37.27 -11.70
N GLN A 536 -5.52 -36.62 -11.51
CA GLN A 536 -6.77 -36.98 -12.17
C GLN A 536 -7.43 -35.78 -12.84
N THR A 537 -7.85 -35.97 -14.08
CA THR A 537 -8.66 -35.00 -14.81
C THR A 537 -9.91 -35.67 -15.37
N GLN A 538 -11.08 -35.17 -14.96
CA GLN A 538 -12.38 -35.67 -15.40
C GLN A 538 -13.18 -34.61 -16.19
N GLY A 539 -12.81 -33.34 -16.11
CA GLY A 539 -13.46 -32.27 -16.84
C GLY A 539 -13.03 -32.18 -18.31
N LEU A 540 -13.93 -31.74 -19.19
CA LEU A 540 -13.55 -31.32 -20.55
C LEU A 540 -12.58 -30.13 -20.45
N ASN A 541 -11.49 -30.14 -21.21
CA ASN A 541 -10.46 -29.09 -21.20
C ASN A 541 -9.82 -28.84 -19.82
N SER A 542 -9.82 -29.82 -18.91
CA SER A 542 -9.27 -29.65 -17.56
C SER A 542 -7.79 -30.01 -17.46
N PHE A 543 -7.07 -29.37 -16.54
CA PHE A 543 -5.64 -29.58 -16.32
C PHE A 543 -5.38 -29.89 -14.83
N ALA A 544 -4.64 -30.95 -14.54
CA ALA A 544 -4.13 -31.29 -13.21
C ALA A 544 -2.61 -31.49 -13.26
N PHE A 545 -1.88 -30.84 -12.38
CA PHE A 545 -0.43 -30.99 -12.24
C PHE A 545 -0.05 -31.08 -10.76
N GLY A 546 0.57 -32.17 -10.33
CA GLY A 546 0.99 -32.43 -8.96
C GLY A 546 0.55 -33.80 -8.45
N ASP A 547 1.19 -34.26 -7.37
CA ASP A 547 0.79 -35.50 -6.71
C ASP A 547 -0.66 -35.41 -6.20
N SER A 548 -1.51 -36.34 -6.63
CA SER A 548 -2.94 -36.43 -6.29
C SER A 548 -3.76 -35.18 -6.63
N ALA A 549 -3.30 -34.34 -7.57
CA ALA A 549 -4.07 -33.17 -8.04
C ALA A 549 -5.33 -33.62 -8.81
N ILE A 550 -6.47 -32.98 -8.56
CA ILE A 550 -7.77 -33.38 -9.11
C ILE A 550 -8.43 -32.19 -9.82
N SER A 551 -8.77 -32.36 -11.09
CA SER A 551 -9.45 -31.36 -11.93
C SER A 551 -10.72 -31.96 -12.54
N ASN A 552 -11.86 -31.76 -11.88
CA ASN A 552 -13.14 -32.39 -12.25
C ASN A 552 -14.08 -31.44 -13.01
N GLY A 553 -13.94 -30.12 -12.83
CA GLY A 553 -14.79 -29.14 -13.49
C GLY A 553 -14.46 -28.97 -14.98
N GLU A 554 -15.44 -28.60 -15.78
CA GLU A 554 -15.20 -28.20 -17.18
C GLU A 554 -14.30 -26.95 -17.22
N ASN A 555 -13.22 -26.97 -18.01
CA ASN A 555 -12.21 -25.90 -18.07
C ASN A 555 -11.59 -25.57 -16.69
N SER A 556 -11.41 -26.57 -15.82
CA SER A 556 -10.81 -26.40 -14.49
C SER A 556 -9.29 -26.64 -14.48
N TYR A 557 -8.61 -26.04 -13.52
CA TYR A 557 -7.14 -26.11 -13.38
C TYR A 557 -6.77 -26.40 -11.93
N ALA A 558 -6.09 -27.52 -11.68
CA ALA A 558 -5.59 -27.92 -10.37
C ALA A 558 -4.06 -28.04 -10.40
N LEU A 559 -3.35 -27.19 -9.65
CA LEU A 559 -1.88 -27.13 -9.65
C LEU A 559 -1.33 -27.28 -8.23
N GLY A 560 -0.48 -28.28 -7.99
CA GLY A 560 0.13 -28.59 -6.71
C GLY A 560 -0.46 -29.82 -6.03
N SER A 561 0.23 -30.31 -5.00
CA SER A 561 -0.11 -31.59 -4.37
C SER A 561 -1.49 -31.53 -3.72
N HIS A 562 -2.37 -32.45 -4.14
CA HIS A 562 -3.76 -32.58 -3.69
C HIS A 562 -4.67 -31.39 -4.01
N ALA A 563 -4.23 -30.43 -4.84
CA ALA A 563 -5.09 -29.33 -5.28
C ALA A 563 -6.35 -29.88 -5.96
N ASN A 564 -7.52 -29.34 -5.64
CA ASN A 564 -8.80 -29.83 -6.14
C ASN A 564 -9.61 -28.69 -6.79
N ALA A 565 -9.74 -28.74 -8.11
CA ALA A 565 -10.57 -27.83 -8.90
C ALA A 565 -11.79 -28.59 -9.43
N SER A 566 -12.93 -28.47 -8.75
CA SER A 566 -14.16 -29.20 -9.07
C SER A 566 -15.27 -28.34 -9.65
N GLY A 567 -15.23 -27.02 -9.45
CA GLY A 567 -16.19 -26.10 -10.07
C GLY A 567 -15.92 -25.90 -11.56
N LYS A 568 -16.94 -25.58 -12.35
CA LYS A 568 -16.74 -25.19 -13.76
C LYS A 568 -15.91 -23.91 -13.83
N ASN A 569 -14.94 -23.83 -14.74
CA ASN A 569 -14.03 -22.70 -14.88
C ASN A 569 -13.28 -22.35 -13.57
N SER A 570 -13.09 -23.32 -12.67
CA SER A 570 -12.39 -23.11 -11.40
C SER A 570 -10.87 -23.22 -11.53
N PHE A 571 -10.14 -22.59 -10.61
CA PHE A 571 -8.69 -22.66 -10.54
C PHE A 571 -8.23 -22.87 -9.10
N ALA A 572 -7.66 -24.03 -8.81
CA ALA A 572 -7.03 -24.34 -7.53
C ALA A 572 -5.51 -24.45 -7.71
N MET A 573 -4.73 -23.67 -6.97
CA MET A 573 -3.27 -23.81 -6.95
C MET A 573 -2.71 -23.73 -5.54
N GLY A 574 -2.08 -24.80 -5.07
CA GLY A 574 -1.49 -24.89 -3.74
C GLY A 574 -1.30 -26.32 -3.26
N SER A 575 -1.27 -26.49 -1.94
CA SER A 575 -1.02 -27.77 -1.28
C SER A 575 -1.87 -27.90 -0.01
N PHE A 576 -1.70 -29.02 0.69
CA PHE A 576 -2.16 -29.16 2.06
C PHE A 576 -1.67 -28.02 2.97
N GLY A 577 -2.56 -27.56 3.85
CA GLY A 577 -2.32 -26.64 4.97
C GLY A 577 -1.78 -27.30 6.20
N ILE A 578 -1.15 -26.50 7.05
CA ILE A 578 -0.70 -26.86 8.39
C ILE A 578 -1.27 -25.79 9.34
N ASP A 579 -1.94 -26.22 10.41
CA ASP A 579 -2.45 -25.32 11.44
C ASP A 579 -1.36 -24.84 12.41
N GLU A 580 -1.75 -24.05 13.41
CA GLU A 580 -0.83 -23.56 14.45
C GLU A 580 -0.21 -24.68 15.30
N TYR A 581 -0.81 -25.88 15.30
CA TYR A 581 -0.34 -27.05 16.03
C TYR A 581 0.46 -28.04 15.17
N GLY A 582 0.72 -27.72 13.90
CA GLY A 582 1.42 -28.61 12.99
C GLY A 582 0.54 -29.67 12.31
N SER A 583 -0.78 -29.64 12.51
CA SER A 583 -1.71 -30.62 11.92
C SER A 583 -2.16 -30.22 10.52
N ILE A 584 -2.36 -31.22 9.65
CA ILE A 584 -2.78 -30.98 8.27
C ILE A 584 -4.24 -30.51 8.23
N THR A 585 -4.51 -29.35 7.61
CA THR A 585 -5.84 -28.71 7.60
C THR A 585 -6.69 -28.98 6.35
N GLY A 586 -6.16 -29.75 5.40
CA GLY A 586 -6.81 -30.04 4.11
C GLY A 586 -6.14 -29.35 2.92
N PRO A 587 -6.49 -29.72 1.68
CA PRO A 587 -5.85 -29.21 0.47
C PRO A 587 -6.42 -27.85 0.04
N THR A 588 -5.79 -27.25 -0.98
CA THR A 588 -6.38 -26.11 -1.70
C THR A 588 -7.57 -26.59 -2.55
N VAL A 589 -8.73 -25.94 -2.41
CA VAL A 589 -9.98 -26.37 -3.06
C VAL A 589 -10.66 -25.19 -3.75
N ALA A 590 -10.94 -25.32 -5.05
CA ALA A 590 -11.80 -24.43 -5.82
C ALA A 590 -13.00 -25.24 -6.33
N SER A 591 -14.11 -25.27 -5.56
CA SER A 591 -15.29 -26.09 -5.88
C SER A 591 -16.48 -25.28 -6.38
N GLY A 592 -16.49 -23.96 -6.17
CA GLY A 592 -17.51 -23.09 -6.74
C GLY A 592 -17.29 -22.87 -8.24
N ASP A 593 -18.36 -22.69 -9.00
CA ASP A 593 -18.23 -22.30 -10.41
C ASP A 593 -17.56 -20.93 -10.53
N TYR A 594 -16.58 -20.80 -11.42
CA TYR A 594 -15.75 -19.61 -11.60
C TYR A 594 -14.97 -19.21 -10.33
N SER A 595 -14.71 -20.15 -9.42
CA SER A 595 -13.96 -19.89 -8.19
C SER A 595 -12.44 -19.97 -8.38
N TYR A 596 -11.72 -19.24 -7.54
CA TYR A 596 -10.26 -19.20 -7.56
C TYR A 596 -9.72 -19.41 -6.15
N ALA A 597 -8.94 -20.47 -5.94
CA ALA A 597 -8.28 -20.78 -4.68
C ALA A 597 -6.77 -20.87 -4.89
N PHE A 598 -6.03 -20.00 -4.19
CA PHE A 598 -4.59 -19.88 -4.32
C PHE A 598 -3.92 -19.97 -2.95
N GLY A 599 -2.89 -20.81 -2.85
CA GLY A 599 -2.11 -21.02 -1.64
C GLY A 599 -2.65 -22.12 -0.73
N MET A 600 -1.83 -22.44 0.27
CA MET A 600 -1.91 -23.61 1.14
C MET A 600 -3.27 -23.71 1.88
N SER A 601 -4.03 -24.79 1.69
CA SER A 601 -5.36 -25.00 2.31
C SER A 601 -6.40 -23.90 2.07
N SER A 602 -6.20 -23.03 1.07
CA SER A 602 -7.21 -22.04 0.72
C SER A 602 -8.40 -22.70 0.01
N GLN A 603 -9.61 -22.29 0.38
CA GLN A 603 -10.87 -22.88 -0.08
C GLN A 603 -11.79 -21.80 -0.64
N ALA A 604 -12.12 -21.92 -1.92
CA ALA A 604 -13.09 -21.09 -2.62
C ALA A 604 -14.26 -21.98 -3.06
N THR A 605 -15.30 -22.07 -2.23
CA THR A 605 -16.42 -23.02 -2.43
C THR A 605 -17.67 -22.38 -3.01
N GLY A 606 -17.84 -21.07 -2.84
CA GLY A 606 -18.95 -20.32 -3.43
C GLY A 606 -18.75 -20.01 -4.90
N LYS A 607 -19.82 -19.76 -5.65
CA LYS A 607 -19.73 -19.34 -7.05
C LYS A 607 -19.05 -17.96 -7.14
N LEU A 608 -18.13 -17.79 -8.09
CA LEU A 608 -17.35 -16.56 -8.25
C LEU A 608 -16.58 -16.14 -6.97
N SER A 609 -16.28 -17.10 -6.08
CA SER A 609 -15.52 -16.83 -4.86
C SER A 609 -14.01 -16.78 -5.14
N PHE A 610 -13.29 -16.04 -4.30
CA PHE A 610 -11.85 -15.87 -4.43
C PHE A 610 -11.16 -16.04 -3.07
N ALA A 611 -10.29 -17.06 -2.95
CA ALA A 611 -9.48 -17.30 -1.77
C ALA A 611 -7.98 -17.23 -2.12
N PHE A 612 -7.20 -16.40 -1.42
CA PHE A 612 -5.76 -16.26 -1.67
C PHE A 612 -4.95 -16.20 -0.38
N GLY A 613 -3.96 -17.08 -0.24
CA GLY A 613 -3.04 -17.14 0.89
C GLY A 613 -3.11 -18.50 1.60
N SER A 614 -3.02 -18.50 2.94
CA SER A 614 -2.99 -19.73 3.74
C SER A 614 -4.29 -19.92 4.54
N ALA A 615 -4.93 -21.07 4.42
CA ALA A 615 -6.11 -21.48 5.19
C ALA A 615 -7.29 -20.49 5.12
N ASN A 616 -7.46 -19.76 4.01
CA ASN A 616 -8.61 -18.87 3.81
C ASN A 616 -9.83 -19.67 3.34
N ILE A 617 -11.02 -19.24 3.74
CA ILE A 617 -12.29 -19.84 3.35
C ILE A 617 -13.19 -18.75 2.78
N ALA A 618 -13.42 -18.78 1.47
CA ALA A 618 -14.43 -18.02 0.76
C ALA A 618 -15.62 -18.96 0.45
N ALA A 619 -16.56 -19.03 1.39
CA ALA A 619 -17.55 -20.11 1.45
C ALA A 619 -18.75 -19.90 0.53
N GLU A 620 -19.17 -18.64 0.39
CA GLU A 620 -20.43 -18.24 -0.25
C GLU A 620 -20.20 -17.53 -1.60
N ASP A 621 -21.27 -17.36 -2.38
CA ASP A 621 -21.21 -16.70 -3.68
C ASP A 621 -20.65 -15.27 -3.58
N TYR A 622 -19.77 -14.91 -4.52
CA TYR A 622 -19.07 -13.62 -4.59
C TYR A 622 -18.21 -13.28 -3.36
N SER A 623 -17.92 -14.25 -2.49
CA SER A 623 -17.11 -14.02 -1.30
C SER A 623 -15.61 -13.92 -1.63
N ILE A 624 -14.89 -13.10 -0.88
CA ILE A 624 -13.44 -12.87 -1.05
C ILE A 624 -12.73 -13.06 0.29
N ALA A 625 -11.75 -13.97 0.34
CA ALA A 625 -10.94 -14.23 1.52
C ALA A 625 -9.42 -14.16 1.20
N ILE A 626 -8.69 -13.20 1.75
CA ILE A 626 -7.28 -12.95 1.40
C ILE A 626 -6.39 -12.82 2.63
N GLY A 627 -5.32 -13.61 2.73
CA GLY A 627 -4.31 -13.54 3.80
C GLY A 627 -4.10 -14.87 4.53
N ARG A 628 -4.25 -14.91 5.86
CA ARG A 628 -4.09 -16.13 6.66
C ARG A 628 -5.31 -16.41 7.53
N GLY A 629 -5.99 -17.53 7.33
CA GLY A 629 -7.06 -18.01 8.22
C GLY A 629 -8.34 -17.17 8.19
N ASN A 630 -8.60 -16.41 7.13
CA ASN A 630 -9.80 -15.58 7.03
C ASN A 630 -11.02 -16.39 6.60
N LYS A 631 -12.22 -15.98 7.02
CA LYS A 631 -13.49 -16.64 6.74
C LYS A 631 -14.50 -15.65 6.18
N ALA A 632 -14.69 -15.65 4.86
CA ALA A 632 -15.77 -14.93 4.17
C ALA A 632 -16.94 -15.90 3.97
N GLN A 633 -17.89 -15.90 4.91
CA GLN A 633 -18.99 -16.87 5.01
C GLN A 633 -20.37 -16.27 4.67
N GLY A 634 -20.45 -14.99 4.32
CA GLY A 634 -21.67 -14.39 3.80
C GLY A 634 -21.61 -14.23 2.27
N ASN A 635 -22.76 -14.24 1.61
CA ASN A 635 -22.85 -13.86 0.20
C ASN A 635 -22.34 -12.42 0.01
N ASN A 636 -21.47 -12.19 -0.99
CA ASN A 636 -20.81 -10.90 -1.23
C ASN A 636 -20.03 -10.37 -0.01
N SER A 637 -19.52 -11.26 0.85
CA SER A 637 -18.68 -10.89 2.00
C SER A 637 -17.21 -10.81 1.64
N ILE A 638 -16.46 -9.97 2.35
CA ILE A 638 -15.03 -9.77 2.12
C ILE A 638 -14.30 -9.89 3.48
N ALA A 639 -13.35 -10.81 3.58
CA ALA A 639 -12.51 -11.01 4.75
C ALA A 639 -11.01 -10.97 4.37
N ILE A 640 -10.27 -9.97 4.83
CA ILE A 640 -8.87 -9.75 4.42
C ILE A 640 -7.98 -9.54 5.65
N GLY A 641 -6.81 -10.19 5.69
CA GLY A 641 -5.80 -10.03 6.75
C GLY A 641 -5.46 -11.33 7.46
N LYS A 642 -5.52 -11.38 8.79
CA LYS A 642 -5.22 -12.59 9.59
C LYS A 642 -6.38 -12.90 10.54
N GLY A 643 -6.99 -14.07 10.40
CA GLY A 643 -8.01 -14.58 11.32
C GLY A 643 -9.33 -13.79 11.34
N THR A 644 -9.59 -12.97 10.31
CA THR A 644 -10.83 -12.16 10.25
C THR A 644 -12.01 -13.00 9.76
N THR A 645 -13.23 -12.66 10.20
CA THR A 645 -14.47 -13.34 9.82
C THR A 645 -15.51 -12.33 9.34
N ALA A 646 -16.01 -12.50 8.11
CA ALA A 646 -17.13 -11.76 7.55
C ALA A 646 -18.27 -12.75 7.28
N SER A 647 -19.19 -12.91 8.25
CA SER A 647 -20.15 -14.02 8.27
C SER A 647 -21.54 -13.68 7.72
N ALA A 648 -21.84 -12.40 7.48
CA ALA A 648 -23.14 -11.95 7.01
C ALA A 648 -23.13 -11.43 5.57
N HIS A 649 -24.30 -11.31 4.95
CA HIS A 649 -24.44 -10.78 3.59
C HIS A 649 -23.88 -9.34 3.50
N ASN A 650 -23.11 -9.06 2.43
CA ASN A 650 -22.41 -7.79 2.22
C ASN A 650 -21.51 -7.32 3.39
N SER A 651 -21.09 -8.22 4.28
CA SER A 651 -20.20 -7.84 5.39
C SER A 651 -18.75 -7.69 4.92
N PHE A 652 -18.03 -6.74 5.53
CA PHE A 652 -16.63 -6.46 5.21
C PHE A 652 -15.79 -6.51 6.49
N ALA A 653 -14.75 -7.33 6.52
CA ALA A 653 -13.78 -7.44 7.61
C ALA A 653 -12.35 -7.31 7.05
N PHE A 654 -11.56 -6.38 7.58
CA PHE A 654 -10.15 -6.20 7.18
C PHE A 654 -9.23 -5.96 8.37
N GLY A 655 -8.16 -6.74 8.51
CA GLY A 655 -7.10 -6.56 9.51
C GLY A 655 -6.79 -7.82 10.32
N LEU A 656 -6.69 -7.72 11.64
CA LEU A 656 -6.37 -8.84 12.54
C LEU A 656 -7.60 -9.21 13.38
N GLU A 657 -8.08 -10.44 13.26
CA GLU A 657 -9.10 -11.02 14.16
C GLU A 657 -10.40 -10.20 14.30
N ASN A 658 -10.78 -9.49 13.24
CA ASN A 658 -12.03 -8.74 13.19
C ASN A 658 -13.21 -9.64 12.86
N THR A 659 -14.39 -9.29 13.36
CA THR A 659 -15.66 -10.00 13.10
C THR A 659 -16.72 -9.03 12.57
N ALA A 660 -17.13 -9.20 11.32
CA ALA A 660 -18.27 -8.53 10.70
C ALA A 660 -19.43 -9.54 10.56
N SER A 661 -20.36 -9.52 11.52
CA SER A 661 -21.46 -10.50 11.63
C SER A 661 -22.86 -9.89 11.44
N GLY A 662 -22.95 -8.56 11.38
CA GLY A 662 -24.17 -7.88 10.95
C GLY A 662 -24.29 -7.85 9.43
N PRO A 663 -25.50 -8.00 8.84
CA PRO A 663 -25.71 -7.72 7.42
C PRO A 663 -25.27 -6.31 7.06
N SER A 664 -24.53 -6.17 5.96
CA SER A 664 -23.93 -4.91 5.51
C SER A 664 -23.07 -4.21 6.57
N SER A 665 -22.47 -4.96 7.50
CA SER A 665 -21.57 -4.42 8.52
C SER A 665 -20.13 -4.24 7.99
N PHE A 666 -19.41 -3.30 8.60
CA PHE A 666 -18.04 -2.95 8.24
C PHE A 666 -17.13 -3.02 9.48
N ALA A 667 -16.09 -3.85 9.46
CA ALA A 667 -15.13 -4.01 10.54
C ALA A 667 -13.69 -3.87 10.03
N LEU A 668 -12.98 -2.83 10.51
CA LEU A 668 -11.61 -2.52 10.07
C LEU A 668 -10.68 -2.30 11.29
N GLY A 669 -9.51 -2.96 11.30
CA GLY A 669 -8.48 -2.76 12.32
C GLY A 669 -8.03 -4.04 13.03
N ASN A 670 -7.99 -4.06 14.37
CA ASN A 670 -7.57 -5.22 15.16
C ASN A 670 -8.61 -5.56 16.25
N TYR A 671 -9.06 -6.80 16.31
CA TYR A 671 -10.03 -7.29 17.30
C TYR A 671 -11.37 -6.51 17.32
N THR A 672 -11.80 -5.98 16.18
CA THR A 672 -13.06 -5.21 16.09
C THR A 672 -14.27 -6.12 15.84
N VAL A 673 -15.44 -5.73 16.33
CA VAL A 673 -16.69 -6.49 16.20
C VAL A 673 -17.83 -5.60 15.71
N ALA A 674 -18.23 -5.77 14.45
CA ALA A 674 -19.42 -5.15 13.87
C ALA A 674 -20.53 -6.21 13.75
N SER A 675 -21.42 -6.29 14.74
CA SER A 675 -22.51 -7.29 14.79
C SER A 675 -23.90 -6.71 14.54
N GLY A 676 -24.06 -5.39 14.61
CA GLY A 676 -25.31 -4.73 14.24
C GLY A 676 -25.52 -4.69 12.73
N VAL A 677 -26.76 -4.73 12.27
CA VAL A 677 -27.10 -4.49 10.86
C VAL A 677 -26.64 -3.08 10.47
N PHE A 678 -25.97 -2.90 9.32
CA PHE A 678 -25.36 -1.62 8.89
C PHE A 678 -24.38 -1.00 9.91
N SER A 679 -23.87 -1.78 10.85
CA SER A 679 -22.92 -1.26 11.85
C SER A 679 -21.52 -1.05 11.28
N THR A 680 -20.79 -0.09 11.83
CA THR A 680 -19.43 0.25 11.43
C THR A 680 -18.49 0.24 12.63
N THR A 681 -17.37 -0.47 12.52
CA THR A 681 -16.27 -0.44 13.49
C THR A 681 -14.93 -0.14 12.84
N LEU A 682 -14.14 0.72 13.48
CA LEU A 682 -12.79 1.07 13.07
C LEU A 682 -11.85 1.17 14.27
N GLY A 683 -10.69 0.54 14.21
CA GLY A 683 -9.60 0.74 15.17
C GLY A 683 -9.20 -0.53 15.91
N ASN A 684 -8.98 -0.44 17.23
CA ASN A 684 -8.51 -1.58 18.04
C ASN A 684 -9.52 -1.91 19.14
N ALA A 685 -9.94 -3.16 19.21
CA ALA A 685 -10.89 -3.67 20.21
C ALA A 685 -12.24 -2.88 20.27
N THR A 686 -12.70 -2.34 19.14
CA THR A 686 -13.96 -1.60 19.06
C THR A 686 -15.15 -2.51 18.76
N ARG A 687 -16.34 -2.15 19.26
CA ARG A 687 -17.56 -2.99 19.15
C ARG A 687 -18.76 -2.13 18.77
N ALA A 688 -19.39 -2.42 17.62
CA ALA A 688 -20.67 -1.83 17.23
C ALA A 688 -21.72 -2.93 17.09
N THR A 689 -22.66 -2.99 18.04
CA THR A 689 -23.61 -4.12 18.16
C THR A 689 -25.07 -3.73 17.94
N GLY A 690 -25.42 -2.45 18.09
CA GLY A 690 -26.75 -1.93 17.75
C GLY A 690 -26.96 -1.74 16.25
N LEU A 691 -28.23 -1.64 15.81
CA LEU A 691 -28.61 -1.31 14.44
C LEU A 691 -27.99 0.03 14.03
N CYS A 692 -27.33 0.12 12.87
CA CYS A 692 -26.68 1.33 12.38
C CYS A 692 -25.68 1.97 13.38
N ALA A 693 -25.15 1.20 14.34
CA ALA A 693 -24.22 1.70 15.34
C ALA A 693 -22.83 1.94 14.74
N THR A 694 -22.13 2.96 15.20
CA THR A 694 -20.77 3.31 14.75
C THR A 694 -19.80 3.36 15.94
N ALA A 695 -18.70 2.61 15.89
CA ALA A 695 -17.67 2.61 16.93
C ALA A 695 -16.26 2.78 16.36
N LEU A 696 -15.63 3.93 16.64
CA LEU A 696 -14.32 4.31 16.08
C LEU A 696 -13.32 4.56 17.23
N GLY A 697 -12.11 4.00 17.12
CA GLY A 697 -10.98 4.29 18.02
C GLY A 697 -10.42 3.08 18.77
N PHE A 698 -10.21 3.19 20.08
CA PHE A 698 -9.57 2.15 20.92
C PHE A 698 -10.49 1.74 22.08
N GLU A 699 -10.87 0.47 22.13
CA GLU A 699 -11.72 -0.11 23.19
C GLU A 699 -13.06 0.64 23.37
N THR A 700 -13.67 1.11 22.28
CA THR A 700 -14.98 1.79 22.32
C THR A 700 -16.12 0.83 21.98
N THR A 701 -17.28 1.04 22.58
CA THR A 701 -18.46 0.18 22.42
C THR A 701 -19.72 1.02 22.14
N ALA A 702 -20.36 0.80 21.00
CA ALA A 702 -21.65 1.35 20.61
C ALA A 702 -22.70 0.21 20.60
N ILE A 703 -23.55 0.13 21.62
CA ILE A 703 -24.58 -0.94 21.73
C ILE A 703 -26.00 -0.46 21.46
N GLY A 704 -26.29 0.83 21.67
CA GLY A 704 -27.62 1.37 21.33
C GLY A 704 -27.86 1.40 19.83
N ASP A 705 -29.11 1.28 19.40
CA ASP A 705 -29.46 1.48 18.00
C ASP A 705 -29.18 2.93 17.60
N PHE A 706 -28.60 3.15 16.41
CA PHE A 706 -28.14 4.46 15.92
C PHE A 706 -27.12 5.15 16.83
N SER A 707 -26.46 4.41 17.72
CA SER A 707 -25.46 4.98 18.63
C SER A 707 -24.11 5.21 17.95
N THR A 708 -23.35 6.18 18.46
CA THR A 708 -22.03 6.53 17.92
C THR A 708 -21.00 6.67 19.03
N THR A 709 -19.84 6.02 18.88
CA THR A 709 -18.65 6.25 19.72
C THR A 709 -17.43 6.64 18.90
N ILE A 710 -16.67 7.65 19.34
CA ILE A 710 -15.43 8.10 18.70
C ILE A 710 -14.37 8.46 19.76
N GLY A 711 -13.34 7.65 19.92
CA GLY A 711 -12.22 7.94 20.83
C GLY A 711 -11.68 6.72 21.57
N ARG A 712 -11.51 6.81 22.89
CA ARG A 712 -10.86 5.76 23.71
C ARG A 712 -11.69 5.33 24.91
N LYS A 713 -11.97 4.04 25.08
CA LYS A 713 -12.74 3.49 26.23
C LYS A 713 -14.07 4.23 26.41
N LEU A 714 -14.93 4.17 25.41
CA LEU A 714 -16.22 4.86 25.39
C LEU A 714 -17.38 3.86 25.36
N TRP A 715 -18.52 4.25 25.93
CA TRP A 715 -19.75 3.46 25.88
C TRP A 715 -20.94 4.33 25.43
N ALA A 716 -21.59 3.94 24.34
CA ALA A 716 -22.86 4.53 23.92
C ALA A 716 -23.95 3.45 24.04
N ASN A 717 -24.61 3.43 25.20
CA ASN A 717 -25.54 2.37 25.59
C ASN A 717 -27.00 2.72 25.25
N GLY A 718 -27.36 4.01 25.26
CA GLY A 718 -28.70 4.45 24.88
C GLY A 718 -28.94 4.42 23.37
N ASN A 719 -30.19 4.19 22.93
CA ASN A 719 -30.55 4.36 21.52
C ASN A 719 -30.37 5.82 21.11
N HIS A 720 -29.82 6.08 19.92
CA HIS A 720 -29.44 7.41 19.41
C HIS A 720 -28.43 8.15 20.31
N SER A 721 -27.70 7.45 21.18
CA SER A 721 -26.71 8.06 22.06
C SER A 721 -25.37 8.29 21.34
N ILE A 722 -24.64 9.33 21.76
CA ILE A 722 -23.36 9.70 21.18
C ILE A 722 -22.34 9.86 22.32
N ALA A 723 -21.24 9.11 22.29
CA ALA A 723 -20.10 9.30 23.19
C ALA A 723 -18.82 9.61 22.42
N ILE A 724 -18.13 10.71 22.73
CA ILE A 724 -16.93 11.16 22.02
C ILE A 724 -15.87 11.59 23.04
N GLY A 725 -14.61 11.17 22.85
CA GLY A 725 -13.47 11.58 23.69
C GLY A 725 -12.79 10.41 24.40
N SER A 726 -12.72 10.41 25.74
CA SER A 726 -12.03 9.35 26.48
C SER A 726 -12.69 9.01 27.82
N PHE A 727 -12.94 7.73 28.09
CA PHE A 727 -13.57 7.24 29.34
C PHE A 727 -14.98 7.78 29.62
N SER A 728 -15.72 8.15 28.58
CA SER A 728 -17.05 8.73 28.70
C SER A 728 -18.15 7.73 28.34
N THR A 729 -19.33 7.89 28.94
CA THR A 729 -20.48 7.00 28.76
C THR A 729 -21.77 7.79 28.53
N ALA A 730 -22.52 7.38 27.51
CA ALA A 730 -23.84 7.89 27.16
C ALA A 730 -24.89 6.77 27.33
N ASP A 731 -25.50 6.69 28.52
CA ASP A 731 -26.46 5.65 28.92
C ASP A 731 -27.90 6.02 28.57
N GLY A 732 -28.24 7.31 28.60
CA GLY A 732 -29.59 7.77 28.29
C GLY A 732 -29.93 7.62 26.80
N ALA A 733 -31.18 7.29 26.48
CA ALA A 733 -31.66 7.37 25.10
C ALA A 733 -31.54 8.82 24.61
N SER A 734 -31.04 8.99 23.38
CA SER A 734 -30.75 10.29 22.76
C SER A 734 -29.83 11.19 23.60
N SER A 735 -28.93 10.60 24.39
CA SER A 735 -27.97 11.35 25.21
C SER A 735 -26.66 11.64 24.47
N LEU A 736 -25.96 12.70 24.89
CA LEU A 736 -24.65 13.10 24.37
C LEU A 736 -23.62 13.14 25.51
N ALA A 737 -22.50 12.43 25.37
CA ALA A 737 -21.36 12.48 26.26
C ALA A 737 -20.07 12.85 25.52
N LEU A 738 -19.65 14.11 25.63
CA LEU A 738 -18.49 14.65 24.92
C LEU A 738 -17.37 15.08 25.90
N GLY A 739 -16.18 14.52 25.76
CA GLY A 739 -14.98 14.91 26.50
C GLY A 739 -14.34 13.77 27.27
N ASN A 740 -13.83 14.03 28.47
CA ASN A 740 -13.07 13.06 29.26
C ASN A 740 -13.76 12.72 30.60
N TYR A 741 -14.02 11.44 30.85
CA TYR A 741 -14.74 10.97 32.06
C TYR A 741 -16.15 11.58 32.21
N THR A 742 -16.89 11.79 31.11
CA THR A 742 -18.26 12.33 31.20
C THR A 742 -19.32 11.23 31.26
N TYR A 743 -20.43 11.49 31.96
CA TYR A 743 -21.50 10.52 32.21
C TYR A 743 -22.89 11.10 31.94
N ALA A 744 -23.48 10.78 30.78
CA ALA A 744 -24.82 11.20 30.39
C ALA A 744 -25.82 10.05 30.55
N SER A 745 -26.48 9.96 31.71
CA SER A 745 -27.43 8.88 32.05
C SER A 745 -28.90 9.27 31.91
N GLY A 746 -29.23 10.56 31.89
CA GLY A 746 -30.59 11.02 31.64
C GLY A 746 -31.00 10.83 30.19
N ILE A 747 -32.27 10.50 29.94
CA ILE A 747 -32.84 10.54 28.58
C ILE A 747 -32.77 11.98 28.05
N PHE A 748 -32.35 12.16 26.79
CA PHE A 748 -32.07 13.47 26.18
C PHE A 748 -31.05 14.33 26.93
N SER A 749 -30.23 13.74 27.80
CA SER A 749 -29.22 14.50 28.55
C SER A 749 -27.97 14.81 27.71
N THR A 750 -27.28 15.88 28.05
CA THR A 750 -26.04 16.31 27.39
C THR A 750 -24.95 16.57 28.42
N THR A 751 -23.77 15.99 28.22
CA THR A 751 -22.55 16.30 28.99
C THR A 751 -21.41 16.71 28.06
N ILE A 752 -20.72 17.80 28.42
CA ILE A 752 -19.56 18.32 27.68
C ILE A 752 -18.45 18.69 28.67
N GLY A 753 -17.22 18.22 28.46
CA GLY A 753 -16.04 18.66 29.21
C GLY A 753 -15.31 17.54 29.95
N ASN A 754 -14.85 17.79 31.17
CA ASN A 754 -14.06 16.84 31.96
C ASN A 754 -14.78 16.49 33.27
N ALA A 755 -14.97 15.20 33.54
CA ALA A 755 -15.63 14.70 34.75
C ALA A 755 -17.06 15.22 34.98
N THR A 756 -17.80 15.58 33.91
CA THR A 756 -19.18 16.09 34.04
C THR A 756 -20.23 14.98 34.04
N THR A 757 -21.35 15.18 34.76
CA THR A 757 -22.44 14.21 34.86
C THR A 757 -23.80 14.87 34.61
N ALA A 758 -24.61 14.32 33.72
CA ALA A 758 -26.01 14.71 33.52
C ALA A 758 -26.91 13.48 33.71
N SER A 759 -27.64 13.43 34.82
CA SER A 759 -28.51 12.30 35.21
C SER A 759 -30.00 12.61 35.13
N GLY A 760 -30.39 13.89 35.10
CA GLY A 760 -31.80 14.28 34.92
C GLY A 760 -32.28 14.12 33.47
N LEU A 761 -33.59 13.89 33.28
CA LEU A 761 -34.24 13.98 31.97
C LEU A 761 -34.01 15.37 31.36
N ASN A 762 -33.56 15.47 30.11
CA ASN A 762 -33.22 16.75 29.45
C ASN A 762 -32.17 17.59 30.21
N ALA A 763 -31.35 16.99 31.07
CA ALA A 763 -30.33 17.72 31.81
C ALA A 763 -29.10 18.02 30.95
N THR A 764 -28.49 19.19 31.12
CA THR A 764 -27.25 19.59 30.43
C THR A 764 -26.15 19.91 31.44
N ALA A 765 -24.97 19.31 31.31
CA ALA A 765 -23.81 19.61 32.15
C ALA A 765 -22.56 19.93 31.33
N MET A 766 -21.99 21.13 31.53
CA MET A 766 -20.81 21.60 30.82
C MET A 766 -19.70 22.10 31.76
N GLY A 767 -18.44 21.78 31.44
CA GLY A 767 -17.25 22.31 32.11
C GLY A 767 -16.41 21.25 32.82
N PHE A 768 -16.02 21.49 34.08
CA PHE A 768 -15.14 20.60 34.85
C PHE A 768 -15.84 20.11 36.13
N SER A 769 -15.95 18.79 36.32
CA SER A 769 -16.53 18.18 37.53
C SER A 769 -17.94 18.70 37.91
N SER A 770 -18.74 19.06 36.92
CA SER A 770 -20.07 19.65 37.11
C SER A 770 -21.19 18.61 36.97
N ILE A 771 -22.26 18.74 37.77
CA ILE A 771 -23.34 17.74 37.90
C ILE A 771 -24.71 18.39 37.66
N ALA A 772 -25.48 17.90 36.69
CA ALA A 772 -26.88 18.23 36.46
C ALA A 772 -27.77 17.01 36.77
N SER A 773 -28.39 16.98 37.94
CA SER A 773 -29.25 15.87 38.38
C SER A 773 -30.75 16.20 38.38
N GLY A 774 -31.11 17.49 38.34
CA GLY A 774 -32.50 17.93 38.12
C GLY A 774 -32.96 17.67 36.68
N SER A 775 -34.21 17.24 36.49
CA SER A 775 -34.83 17.18 35.17
C SER A 775 -34.95 18.59 34.60
N PHE A 776 -34.63 18.77 33.32
CA PHE A 776 -34.52 20.06 32.62
C PHE A 776 -33.49 21.02 33.24
N SER A 777 -32.57 20.54 34.08
CA SER A 777 -31.54 21.38 34.68
C SER A 777 -30.37 21.63 33.73
N THR A 778 -29.69 22.76 33.89
CA THR A 778 -28.49 23.10 33.11
C THR A 778 -27.39 23.59 34.05
N VAL A 779 -26.18 23.03 33.91
CA VAL A 779 -24.98 23.53 34.60
C VAL A 779 -23.88 23.92 33.63
N ILE A 780 -23.22 25.06 33.87
CA ILE A 780 -22.07 25.53 33.11
C ILE A 780 -21.03 26.09 34.06
N GLY A 781 -19.90 25.40 34.22
CA GLY A 781 -18.84 25.89 35.10
C GLY A 781 -17.91 24.81 35.66
N SER A 782 -17.27 25.12 36.78
CA SER A 782 -16.34 24.24 37.47
C SER A 782 -16.88 23.84 38.83
N GLN A 783 -17.04 22.53 39.08
CA GLN A 783 -17.49 21.99 40.37
C GLN A 783 -18.87 22.49 40.82
N VAL A 784 -19.76 22.80 39.86
CA VAL A 784 -21.13 23.25 40.12
C VAL A 784 -22.14 22.10 40.05
N LYS A 785 -23.23 22.19 40.82
CA LYS A 785 -24.25 21.15 40.95
C LYS A 785 -25.66 21.76 40.88
N ALA A 786 -26.48 21.27 39.95
CA ALA A 786 -27.91 21.58 39.84
C ALA A 786 -28.75 20.35 40.17
N ASN A 787 -29.32 20.31 41.37
CA ASN A 787 -30.16 19.18 41.81
C ASN A 787 -31.66 19.46 41.66
N SER A 788 -32.03 20.70 41.39
CA SER A 788 -33.42 21.16 41.34
C SER A 788 -34.02 21.00 39.94
N TYR A 789 -35.30 20.61 39.86
CA TYR A 789 -36.07 20.60 38.62
C TYR A 789 -36.01 21.97 37.92
N ALA A 790 -35.67 21.96 36.63
CA ALA A 790 -35.59 23.14 35.76
C ALA A 790 -34.61 24.25 36.20
N SER A 791 -33.60 23.95 37.04
CA SER A 791 -32.66 24.97 37.50
C SER A 791 -31.48 25.20 36.55
N LEU A 792 -31.07 26.46 36.40
CA LEU A 792 -29.81 26.87 35.76
C LEU A 792 -28.75 27.21 36.82
N VAL A 793 -27.55 26.64 36.72
CA VAL A 793 -26.44 26.95 37.61
C VAL A 793 -25.18 27.27 36.81
N VAL A 794 -24.54 28.39 37.13
CA VAL A 794 -23.29 28.81 36.48
C VAL A 794 -22.20 29.18 37.50
N GLY A 795 -20.95 29.26 37.08
CA GLY A 795 -19.84 29.74 37.91
C GLY A 795 -19.01 28.61 38.53
N MET A 796 -18.63 28.75 39.81
CA MET A 796 -17.74 27.82 40.48
C MET A 796 -18.22 27.50 41.92
N PHE A 797 -18.15 26.22 42.31
CA PHE A 797 -18.45 25.74 43.67
C PHE A 797 -19.73 26.34 44.29
N ASN A 798 -20.89 26.22 43.63
CA ASN A 798 -22.15 26.67 44.22
C ASN A 798 -22.54 25.84 45.45
N ASP A 799 -23.28 26.45 46.36
CA ASP A 799 -24.01 25.77 47.43
C ASP A 799 -25.25 25.06 46.85
N THR A 800 -25.64 23.92 47.42
CA THR A 800 -26.49 22.90 46.79
C THR A 800 -27.82 22.66 47.47
N THR A 801 -28.36 23.66 48.15
CA THR A 801 -29.67 23.58 48.84
C THR A 801 -30.83 23.39 47.84
N SER A 802 -31.25 22.16 47.58
CA SER A 802 -32.48 21.86 46.83
C SER A 802 -32.95 20.43 47.06
N ASN A 803 -34.28 20.23 47.04
CA ASN A 803 -34.90 18.99 47.49
C ASN A 803 -35.60 18.17 46.38
N SER A 804 -36.05 18.79 45.28
CA SER A 804 -36.80 18.09 44.23
C SER A 804 -36.10 18.14 42.87
N SER A 805 -35.66 16.97 42.40
CA SER A 805 -35.04 16.80 41.08
C SER A 805 -36.04 16.59 39.94
N THR A 806 -37.33 16.33 40.24
CA THR A 806 -38.33 15.95 39.23
C THR A 806 -39.59 16.81 39.21
N ALA A 807 -39.81 17.66 40.21
CA ALA A 807 -41.01 18.48 40.32
C ALA A 807 -40.74 19.95 40.69
N TRP A 808 -41.66 20.84 40.29
CA TRP A 808 -41.62 22.27 40.62
C TRP A 808 -41.96 22.51 42.11
N VAL A 809 -41.00 23.02 42.87
CA VAL A 809 -41.18 23.39 44.28
C VAL A 809 -40.85 24.87 44.44
N SER A 810 -41.80 25.70 44.85
CA SER A 810 -41.66 27.16 44.88
C SER A 810 -40.45 27.68 45.67
N ALA A 811 -40.02 26.95 46.70
CA ALA A 811 -38.86 27.29 47.53
C ALA A 811 -37.50 26.82 46.97
N ASP A 812 -37.50 26.04 45.87
CA ASP A 812 -36.26 25.58 45.26
C ASP A 812 -35.63 26.66 44.34
N PRO A 813 -34.31 26.62 44.14
CA PRO A 813 -33.64 27.49 43.19
C PRO A 813 -34.06 27.22 41.73
N LEU A 814 -34.25 28.31 40.99
CA LEU A 814 -34.42 28.37 39.54
C LEU A 814 -33.12 28.81 38.85
N PHE A 815 -32.37 29.75 39.45
CA PHE A 815 -31.09 30.23 38.92
C PHE A 815 -30.07 30.47 40.03
N ILE A 816 -28.85 29.98 39.86
CA ILE A 816 -27.74 30.18 40.80
C ILE A 816 -26.47 30.61 40.05
N ILE A 817 -25.75 31.59 40.60
CA ILE A 817 -24.37 31.91 40.24
C ILE A 817 -23.47 31.53 41.41
N GLY A 818 -22.66 30.47 41.25
CA GLY A 818 -21.68 30.02 42.23
C GLY A 818 -20.40 30.87 42.19
N ASN A 819 -19.89 31.24 43.35
CA ASN A 819 -18.62 31.95 43.52
C ASN A 819 -17.77 31.36 44.66
N GLY A 820 -17.98 30.08 44.99
CA GLY A 820 -17.21 29.39 46.02
C GLY A 820 -15.76 29.20 45.60
N LEU A 821 -14.89 28.98 46.60
CA LEU A 821 -13.44 28.84 46.39
C LEU A 821 -12.96 27.39 46.37
N SER A 822 -13.71 26.48 47.00
CA SER A 822 -13.39 25.04 47.05
C SER A 822 -14.64 24.23 47.38
N ASP A 823 -14.53 22.90 47.34
CA ASP A 823 -15.64 22.00 47.71
C ASP A 823 -16.05 22.17 49.18
N ASN A 824 -15.10 22.57 50.04
CA ASN A 824 -15.34 22.88 51.46
C ASN A 824 -15.80 24.33 51.70
N ALA A 825 -15.76 25.18 50.68
CA ALA A 825 -16.10 26.60 50.76
C ALA A 825 -17.02 26.99 49.59
N ARG A 826 -18.16 26.30 49.51
CA ARG A 826 -19.20 26.54 48.49
C ARG A 826 -20.01 27.79 48.84
N SER A 827 -20.30 28.62 47.85
CA SER A 827 -21.10 29.84 48.04
C SER A 827 -21.82 30.26 46.76
N ASN A 828 -22.92 31.01 46.94
CA ASN A 828 -23.71 31.57 45.85
C ASN A 828 -23.58 33.10 45.86
N ALA A 829 -23.15 33.70 44.75
CA ALA A 829 -23.21 35.14 44.55
C ALA A 829 -24.66 35.61 44.35
N LEU A 830 -25.46 34.80 43.64
CA LEU A 830 -26.86 35.06 43.33
C LEU A 830 -27.66 33.77 43.45
N THR A 831 -28.83 33.83 44.08
CA THR A 831 -29.82 32.76 44.13
C THR A 831 -31.20 33.33 43.77
N VAL A 832 -31.85 32.78 42.75
CA VAL A 832 -33.23 33.09 42.39
C VAL A 832 -34.09 31.85 42.67
N LEU A 833 -35.10 31.98 43.52
CA LEU A 833 -36.05 30.90 43.82
C LEU A 833 -37.18 30.87 42.79
N LYS A 834 -37.84 29.71 42.66
CA LYS A 834 -38.96 29.49 41.73
C LYS A 834 -40.20 30.36 42.03
N ASP A 835 -40.34 30.88 43.25
CA ASP A 835 -41.37 31.86 43.61
C ASP A 835 -41.02 33.33 43.29
N GLY A 836 -39.84 33.56 42.69
CA GLY A 836 -39.39 34.88 42.25
C GLY A 836 -38.62 35.68 43.29
N ARG A 837 -38.31 35.12 44.47
CA ARG A 837 -37.40 35.76 45.43
C ARG A 837 -35.95 35.71 44.92
N ILE A 838 -35.24 36.83 45.02
CA ILE A 838 -33.85 37.01 44.59
C ILE A 838 -32.98 37.30 45.82
N GLY A 839 -31.96 36.47 46.03
CA GLY A 839 -30.92 36.65 47.04
C GLY A 839 -29.57 37.00 46.39
N ILE A 840 -28.94 38.10 46.80
CA ILE A 840 -27.55 38.46 46.46
C ILE A 840 -26.71 38.27 47.72
N GLY A 841 -25.67 37.44 47.64
CA GLY A 841 -24.86 37.06 48.80
C GLY A 841 -25.53 36.07 49.77
N THR A 842 -26.82 35.74 49.54
CA THR A 842 -27.58 34.81 50.38
C THR A 842 -28.26 33.71 49.55
N LYS A 843 -28.41 32.52 50.15
CA LYS A 843 -29.09 31.36 49.54
C LYS A 843 -30.55 31.21 49.94
N ALA A 844 -30.98 31.89 51.00
CA ALA A 844 -32.32 31.77 51.57
C ALA A 844 -33.01 33.14 51.65
N PRO A 845 -33.28 33.80 50.51
CA PRO A 845 -33.95 35.09 50.52
C PRO A 845 -35.34 34.97 51.16
N ASP A 846 -35.58 35.77 52.19
CA ASP A 846 -36.86 35.84 52.93
C ASP A 846 -37.76 37.01 52.45
N LYS A 847 -37.29 37.75 51.44
CA LYS A 847 -37.96 38.87 50.77
C LYS A 847 -37.78 38.77 49.25
N LYS A 848 -38.54 39.57 48.48
CA LYS A 848 -38.47 39.57 47.01
C LYS A 848 -37.06 39.89 46.48
N LEU A 849 -36.38 40.83 47.12
CA LEU A 849 -34.96 41.09 46.95
C LEU A 849 -34.32 41.12 48.34
N HIS A 850 -33.37 40.23 48.59
CA HIS A 850 -32.55 40.18 49.81
C HIS A 850 -31.10 40.35 49.39
N VAL A 851 -30.43 41.39 49.88
CA VAL A 851 -28.99 41.60 49.68
C VAL A 851 -28.31 41.42 51.03
N GLU A 852 -27.46 40.40 51.14
CA GLU A 852 -26.61 40.16 52.30
C GLU A 852 -25.24 40.80 52.02
N GLY A 853 -25.02 42.01 52.58
CA GLY A 853 -23.85 42.85 52.33
C GLY A 853 -24.21 44.30 51.98
N ASP A 854 -23.23 45.08 51.52
CA ASP A 854 -23.42 46.49 51.16
C ASP A 854 -24.05 46.64 49.77
N ALA A 855 -25.10 47.45 49.66
CA ALA A 855 -25.74 47.81 48.40
C ALA A 855 -25.53 49.30 48.09
N ARG A 856 -24.98 49.61 46.91
CA ARG A 856 -24.88 50.98 46.40
C ARG A 856 -25.94 51.19 45.32
N ILE A 857 -26.80 52.19 45.50
CA ILE A 857 -27.83 52.59 44.53
C ILE A 857 -27.53 54.01 44.09
N THR A 858 -27.33 54.22 42.78
CA THR A 858 -26.99 55.53 42.19
C THR A 858 -28.19 56.28 41.61
N GLY A 859 -29.40 55.71 41.75
CA GLY A 859 -30.66 56.31 41.34
C GLY A 859 -31.68 56.31 42.48
N ASP A 860 -32.92 56.68 42.15
CA ASP A 860 -34.01 56.75 43.14
C ASP A 860 -34.55 55.37 43.52
N ILE A 861 -34.86 55.17 44.80
CA ILE A 861 -35.56 53.99 45.30
C ILE A 861 -37.06 54.33 45.37
N PHE A 862 -37.86 53.71 44.50
CA PHE A 862 -39.33 53.85 44.52
C PHE A 862 -39.97 52.72 45.35
N TYR A 863 -40.88 53.07 46.28
CA TYR A 863 -41.66 52.11 47.05
C TYR A 863 -43.16 52.23 46.67
N GLY A 864 -43.80 51.10 46.33
CA GLY A 864 -45.22 51.04 45.96
C GLY A 864 -45.50 50.91 44.45
N ALA A 865 -46.76 50.64 44.09
CA ALA A 865 -47.18 50.53 42.69
C ALA A 865 -47.12 51.92 42.01
N SER A 866 -46.33 52.03 40.95
CA SER A 866 -46.40 53.20 40.05
C SER A 866 -47.51 52.96 39.02
N PRO A 867 -48.40 53.92 38.69
CA PRO A 867 -48.34 55.35 38.98
C PRO A 867 -49.59 55.85 39.73
N SER A 868 -49.46 56.26 40.99
CA SER A 868 -50.46 57.14 41.64
C SER A 868 -49.85 57.92 42.80
N ILE A 869 -49.42 59.14 42.50
CA ILE A 869 -49.60 60.37 43.29
C ILE A 869 -49.69 60.19 44.83
N THR A 870 -48.57 59.90 45.47
CA THR A 870 -48.10 60.76 46.58
C THR A 870 -46.62 60.97 46.35
N LYS A 871 -46.32 61.99 45.53
CA LYS A 871 -44.98 62.56 45.50
C LYS A 871 -44.74 63.05 46.93
N TYR A 872 -43.85 62.41 47.68
CA TYR A 872 -43.37 62.99 48.93
C TYR A 872 -42.59 64.25 48.52
N THR A 873 -43.28 65.38 48.56
CA THR A 873 -42.71 66.68 48.23
C THR A 873 -41.69 66.99 49.31
N LYS A 874 -40.45 67.30 48.89
CA LYS A 874 -39.42 67.82 49.80
C LYS A 874 -40.05 68.90 50.69
N PRO A 875 -39.94 68.79 52.03
CA PRO A 875 -40.30 69.90 52.90
C PRO A 875 -39.44 71.10 52.52
N ASP A 876 -40.05 72.09 51.88
CA ASP A 876 -39.47 73.39 51.52
C ASP A 876 -40.42 74.52 51.97
N TYR A 877 -41.32 74.16 52.91
CA TYR A 877 -42.36 75.03 53.44
C TYR A 877 -42.05 75.55 54.84
N VAL A 878 -41.00 75.04 55.50
CA VAL A 878 -40.61 75.43 56.86
C VAL A 878 -40.19 76.91 56.90
N PHE A 879 -39.59 77.43 55.83
CA PHE A 879 -39.19 78.85 55.74
C PHE A 879 -40.28 79.79 55.17
N LYS A 880 -41.50 79.31 54.93
CA LYS A 880 -42.59 80.17 54.45
C LYS A 880 -43.16 81.00 55.60
N PRO A 881 -43.58 82.27 55.37
CA PRO A 881 -44.14 83.13 56.42
C PRO A 881 -45.38 82.57 57.14
N GLU A 882 -46.02 81.56 56.55
CA GLU A 882 -47.28 80.93 56.99
C GLU A 882 -47.05 79.66 57.84
N TYR A 883 -45.80 79.26 58.10
CA TYR A 883 -45.48 78.06 58.87
C TYR A 883 -45.72 78.30 60.38
N ASN A 884 -46.92 77.95 60.84
CA ASN A 884 -47.36 78.16 62.23
C ASN A 884 -47.13 76.95 63.17
N SER A 885 -46.40 75.92 62.72
CA SER A 885 -46.19 74.67 63.48
C SER A 885 -44.84 74.59 64.20
N TYR A 886 -44.17 75.74 64.39
CA TYR A 886 -43.01 75.81 65.25
C TYR A 886 -43.42 75.51 66.70
N LEU A 887 -42.93 74.42 67.26
CA LEU A 887 -43.12 74.12 68.68
C LEU A 887 -42.12 74.96 69.48
N GLU A 888 -42.62 75.74 70.44
CA GLU A 888 -41.77 76.44 71.41
C GLU A 888 -40.81 75.46 72.09
N PRO A 889 -39.55 75.85 72.38
CA PRO A 889 -38.54 74.95 72.94
C PRO A 889 -39.01 74.13 74.15
N ILE A 890 -39.84 74.73 75.00
CA ILE A 890 -40.44 74.07 76.18
C ILE A 890 -41.38 72.92 75.79
N LYS A 891 -42.22 73.12 74.77
CA LYS A 891 -43.16 72.08 74.29
C LYS A 891 -42.43 70.93 73.61
N VAL A 892 -41.33 71.23 72.92
CA VAL A 892 -40.45 70.21 72.34
C VAL A 892 -39.80 69.37 73.45
N GLU A 893 -39.30 70.01 74.51
CA GLU A 893 -38.71 69.32 75.65
C GLU A 893 -39.71 68.38 76.34
N GLU A 894 -40.94 68.84 76.57
CA GLU A 894 -42.02 68.00 77.13
C GLU A 894 -42.35 66.81 76.22
N PHE A 895 -42.43 67.03 74.90
CA PHE A 895 -42.69 65.96 73.94
C PHE A 895 -41.59 64.89 73.95
N ILE A 896 -40.32 65.30 73.98
CA ILE A 896 -39.17 64.38 74.03
C ILE A 896 -39.20 63.57 75.33
N LYS A 897 -39.44 64.23 76.48
CA LYS A 897 -39.52 63.54 77.78
C LYS A 897 -40.66 62.51 77.83
N THR A 898 -41.75 62.78 77.12
CA THR A 898 -42.95 61.92 77.10
C THR A 898 -42.83 60.77 76.10
N ASN A 899 -42.38 61.05 74.88
CA ASN A 899 -42.43 60.12 73.75
C ASN A 899 -41.07 59.52 73.39
N GLY A 900 -39.96 60.06 73.90
CA GLY A 900 -38.61 59.53 73.67
C GLY A 900 -38.06 59.77 72.26
N HIS A 901 -38.72 60.58 71.44
CA HIS A 901 -38.27 60.99 70.11
C HIS A 901 -38.67 62.45 69.83
N LEU A 902 -38.13 63.03 68.75
CA LEU A 902 -38.49 64.39 68.33
C LEU A 902 -39.90 64.40 67.72
N PRO A 903 -40.66 65.51 67.87
CA PRO A 903 -42.04 65.63 67.36
C PRO A 903 -42.21 65.31 65.87
N TRP A 904 -41.17 65.57 65.08
CA TRP A 904 -41.18 65.43 63.62
C TRP A 904 -40.46 64.17 63.12
N ILE A 905 -39.99 63.31 64.02
CA ILE A 905 -39.39 62.01 63.68
C ILE A 905 -40.34 60.93 64.18
N THR A 906 -40.60 59.93 63.33
CA THR A 906 -41.40 58.76 63.72
C THR A 906 -40.72 57.98 64.86
N SER A 907 -41.49 57.48 65.83
CA SER A 907 -40.91 56.73 66.96
C SER A 907 -40.28 55.41 66.50
N ALA A 908 -39.14 55.03 67.10
CA ALA A 908 -38.48 53.76 66.79
C ALA A 908 -39.37 52.53 67.04
N LYS A 909 -40.40 52.66 67.88
CA LYS A 909 -41.38 51.60 68.17
C LYS A 909 -42.33 51.35 67.00
N ASP A 910 -42.61 52.40 66.21
CA ASP A 910 -43.57 52.35 65.08
C ASP A 910 -42.91 51.90 63.76
N GLU A 911 -41.58 51.81 63.70
CA GLU A 911 -40.81 51.43 62.49
C GLU A 911 -40.51 49.92 62.36
N LYS A 912 -41.12 49.09 63.21
CA LYS A 912 -40.76 47.67 63.39
C LYS A 912 -40.93 46.77 62.14
N ASN A 913 -41.56 47.26 61.07
CA ASN A 913 -41.83 46.52 59.84
C ASN A 913 -41.06 47.03 58.59
N GLY A 914 -40.05 47.87 58.79
CA GLY A 914 -39.16 48.36 57.73
C GLY A 914 -39.12 49.89 57.67
N VAL A 915 -37.93 50.41 57.37
CA VAL A 915 -37.65 51.85 57.35
C VAL A 915 -37.77 52.38 55.92
N ASN A 916 -38.60 53.39 55.71
CA ASN A 916 -38.62 54.14 54.46
C ASN A 916 -37.50 55.20 54.52
N LEU A 917 -36.34 54.88 53.92
CA LEU A 917 -35.15 55.72 53.96
C LEU A 917 -35.37 57.12 53.35
N THR A 918 -36.19 57.22 52.30
CA THR A 918 -36.54 58.51 51.69
C THR A 918 -37.41 59.35 52.63
N ARG A 919 -38.38 58.74 53.29
CA ARG A 919 -39.20 59.41 54.32
C ARG A 919 -38.33 59.84 55.50
N MET A 920 -37.44 58.98 55.99
CA MET A 920 -36.52 59.31 57.09
C MET A 920 -35.58 60.46 56.72
N GLN A 921 -35.05 60.47 55.48
CA GLN A 921 -34.25 61.59 54.96
C GLN A 921 -35.04 62.91 54.90
N PHE A 922 -36.33 62.87 54.56
CA PHE A 922 -37.17 64.06 54.56
C PHE A 922 -37.62 64.49 55.95
N GLU A 923 -37.97 63.57 56.85
CA GLU A 923 -38.28 63.87 58.26
C GLU A 923 -37.05 64.45 58.98
N THR A 924 -35.84 63.92 58.70
CA THR A 924 -34.60 64.53 59.20
C THR A 924 -34.32 65.90 58.59
N LEU A 925 -34.59 66.09 57.29
CA LEU A 925 -34.44 67.42 56.67
C LEU A 925 -35.41 68.44 57.27
N GLU A 926 -36.69 68.08 57.44
CA GLU A 926 -37.70 68.92 58.11
C GLU A 926 -37.29 69.23 59.55
N THR A 927 -36.75 68.24 60.26
CA THR A 927 -36.23 68.42 61.62
C THR A 927 -35.06 69.41 61.64
N VAL A 928 -34.13 69.32 60.69
CA VAL A 928 -32.98 70.25 60.57
C VAL A 928 -33.47 71.67 60.26
N GLU A 929 -34.44 71.84 59.37
CA GLU A 929 -35.03 73.15 59.05
C GLU A 929 -35.74 73.76 60.26
N ASN A 930 -36.53 72.97 60.99
CA ASN A 930 -37.19 73.40 62.23
C ASN A 930 -36.18 73.78 63.32
N LEU A 931 -35.12 73.00 63.52
CA LEU A 931 -34.00 73.32 64.42
C LEU A 931 -33.35 74.65 64.06
N GLN A 932 -33.13 74.91 62.77
CA GLN A 932 -32.51 76.16 62.31
C GLN A 932 -33.39 77.38 62.60
N LEU A 933 -34.72 77.26 62.42
CA LEU A 933 -35.65 78.31 62.85
C LEU A 933 -35.56 78.55 64.37
N GLN A 934 -35.44 77.49 65.18
CA GLN A 934 -35.37 77.66 66.63
C GLN A 934 -34.13 78.44 67.05
N ILE A 935 -33.01 78.16 66.40
CA ILE A 935 -31.75 78.86 66.62
C ILE A 935 -31.87 80.33 66.20
N ILE A 936 -32.55 80.64 65.09
CA ILE A 936 -32.77 82.02 64.64
C ILE A 936 -33.61 82.79 65.65
N GLU A 937 -34.67 82.19 66.18
CA GLU A 937 -35.56 82.82 67.15
C GLU A 937 -34.87 83.04 68.51
N LEU A 938 -34.18 82.03 69.03
CA LEU A 938 -33.34 82.16 70.23
C LEU A 938 -32.24 83.22 70.06
N LYS A 939 -31.65 83.35 68.87
CA LYS A 939 -30.71 84.44 68.58
C LYS A 939 -31.38 85.81 68.61
N LYS A 940 -32.60 85.93 68.07
CA LYS A 940 -33.37 87.18 68.07
C LYS A 940 -33.76 87.57 69.49
N GLU A 941 -34.22 86.63 70.32
CA GLU A 941 -34.49 86.86 71.74
C GLU A 941 -33.23 87.26 72.51
N ASN A 942 -32.12 86.55 72.31
CA ASN A 942 -30.83 86.94 72.91
C ASN A 942 -30.39 88.33 72.48
N GLN A 943 -30.59 88.70 71.21
CA GLN A 943 -30.27 90.04 70.72
C GLN A 943 -31.19 91.11 71.33
N ASP A 944 -32.47 90.80 71.55
CA ASP A 944 -33.42 91.69 72.23
C ASP A 944 -33.06 91.86 73.71
N ILE A 945 -32.64 90.79 74.39
CA ILE A 945 -32.12 90.83 75.77
C ILE A 945 -30.83 91.66 75.83
N ILE A 946 -29.88 91.44 74.91
CA ILE A 946 -28.65 92.22 74.83
C ILE A 946 -28.97 93.72 74.61
N SER A 947 -29.96 94.02 73.75
CA SER A 947 -30.40 95.40 73.49
C SER A 947 -31.01 96.04 74.74
N LYS A 948 -31.86 95.31 75.47
CA LYS A 948 -32.42 95.78 76.76
C LYS A 948 -31.33 96.01 77.81
N GLN A 949 -30.38 95.08 77.95
CA GLN A 949 -29.25 95.23 78.86
C GLN A 949 -28.36 96.42 78.49
N GLN A 950 -28.15 96.69 77.20
CA GLN A 950 -27.42 97.86 76.74
C GLN A 950 -28.15 99.16 77.10
N SER A 951 -29.47 99.24 76.92
CA SER A 951 -30.27 100.40 77.36
C SER A 951 -30.24 100.59 78.88
N GLU A 952 -30.26 99.50 79.65
CA GLU A 952 -30.19 99.55 81.12
C GLU A 952 -28.79 100.00 81.61
N ILE A 953 -27.72 99.54 80.96
CA ILE A 953 -26.35 100.02 81.20
C ILE A 953 -26.21 101.51 80.86
N GLU A 954 -26.89 101.99 79.82
CA GLU A 954 -26.87 103.40 79.41
C GLU A 954 -27.59 104.30 80.42
N LEU A 955 -28.74 103.85 80.95
CA LEU A 955 -29.42 104.49 82.08
C LEU A 955 -28.53 104.55 83.34
N ILE A 956 -27.85 103.44 83.68
CA ILE A 956 -26.92 103.39 84.82
C ILE A 956 -25.71 104.32 84.60
N ARG A 957 -25.25 104.50 83.36
CA ARG A 957 -24.20 105.48 83.02
C ARG A 957 -24.66 106.92 83.22
N GLU A 958 -25.88 107.25 82.81
CA GLU A 958 -26.46 108.58 83.04
C GLU A 958 -26.62 108.87 84.54
N GLU A 959 -27.11 107.89 85.31
CA GLU A 959 -27.28 108.01 86.76
C GLU A 959 -25.92 108.17 87.48
N ASN A 960 -24.89 107.42 87.06
CA ASN A 960 -23.52 107.59 87.57
C ASN A 960 -22.91 108.94 87.20
N ASN A 961 -23.20 109.48 86.01
CA ASN A 961 -22.76 110.82 85.62
C ASN A 961 -23.44 111.91 86.47
N LEU A 962 -24.72 111.73 86.80
CA LEU A 962 -25.46 112.60 87.70
C LEU A 962 -24.90 112.55 89.14
N LEU A 963 -24.62 111.35 89.65
CA LEU A 963 -23.96 111.14 90.94
C LEU A 963 -22.56 111.77 90.99
N ARG A 964 -21.76 111.66 89.91
CA ARG A 964 -20.46 112.35 89.81
C ARG A 964 -20.61 113.87 89.84
N LYS A 965 -21.66 114.41 89.22
CA LYS A 965 -21.99 115.84 89.24
C LYS A 965 -22.38 116.31 90.65
N GLN A 966 -23.23 115.54 91.34
CA GLN A 966 -23.60 115.79 92.73
C GLN A 966 -22.41 115.66 93.70
N ILE A 967 -21.52 114.69 93.51
CA ILE A 967 -20.28 114.55 94.29
C ILE A 967 -19.35 115.76 94.07
N ASN A 968 -19.26 116.27 92.85
CA ASN A 968 -18.47 117.48 92.57
C ASN A 968 -19.13 118.75 93.17
N GLU A 969 -20.45 118.84 93.18
CA GLU A 969 -21.19 119.92 93.87
C GLU A 969 -21.02 119.83 95.39
N ILE A 970 -21.05 118.63 95.98
CA ILE A 970 -20.78 118.38 97.41
C ILE A 970 -19.30 118.69 97.75
N LYS A 971 -18.34 118.35 96.89
CA LYS A 971 -16.93 118.73 97.06
C LYS A 971 -16.75 120.25 97.02
N SER A 972 -17.45 120.95 96.10
CA SER A 972 -17.46 122.41 96.03
C SER A 972 -18.14 123.06 97.25
N PHE A 973 -19.17 122.42 97.81
CA PHE A 973 -19.82 122.83 99.06
C PHE A 973 -18.90 122.62 100.29
N LEU A 974 -18.18 121.49 100.34
CA LEU A 974 -17.18 121.19 101.37
C LEU A 974 -15.94 122.10 101.32
N GLU A 975 -15.51 122.54 100.13
CA GLU A 975 -14.44 123.56 100.00
C GLU A 975 -14.90 124.94 100.47
N ASN A 976 -16.16 125.31 100.26
CA ASN A 976 -16.72 126.58 100.77
C ASN A 976 -16.93 126.60 102.30
N LEU A 977 -17.04 125.43 102.94
CA LEU A 977 -17.08 125.26 104.41
C LEU A 977 -15.69 125.29 105.08
N LYS A 978 -14.60 125.36 104.30
CA LYS A 978 -13.22 125.50 104.80
C LYS A 978 -12.64 126.92 104.70
N LYS A 979 -13.47 127.91 104.33
CA LYS A 979 -13.34 129.26 104.90
C LYS A 979 -13.79 129.22 106.35
#